data_AF-A0A949FVV2-F1
#
_entry.id   AF-A0A949FVV2-F1
#
_cell.length_a   1.000
_cell.length_b   1.000
_cell.length_c   1.000
_cell.angle_alpha   90.00
_cell.angle_beta   90.00
_cell.angle_gamma   90.00
#
_symmetry.space_group_name_H-M   'P 1'
#
loop_
_entity.id
_entity.type
_entity.pdbx_description
1 polymer ?
#
loop_
_entity_poly.entity_id
_entity_poly.type
_entity_poly.pdbx_seq_one_letter_code
_entity_poly.pdbx_strand_id
1 'polypeptide(L)'
;YWDSEVKRAQEGGHTGYPVYTRKPNTDVSYLACARKLFDYGDAFYPAFATHNAHTIAAIHHMAKGRPFEFQRLHGMGTDLYAEVMGPNNLNVPCRVYAPVGSHEDLLPYLVRRLLENGANTSFVNRIVDESLPISELVADPVELVRANPSKPHPRIPQPVDLYRSADSSPNSAPSQNSQSTRSAPSQNLSSISRKNSMGVNFGNDNELRKLAEDVASVPTNWAATPLVPGAKSGEALQDVTNPADRREKIGTKQQADQATIERALANATAAQPAWDALPAASRANILEHAADLLEQRRAQFVALCVREAGKTLAAAVSEVREAADMCRYYAGVARKLMGKPDALAGPTGESNQLSLHGRGVFVCISPWNFPLAIFTGQVAAALAAGNAVIAKPADQTVLIGHAAVKLLHEAGVPEAVLQFLPGKGSMIGNMLLTKPEVAGVCMTGSTETAWTINRTLAARNAQIASLIAETGGQNALIADSSALPEQLVKDAIASAFDSAGQRCSAARVLFVQDDIADKVIAMLSGAMDELKVGDPALLSTDVGPVIDEPSRKSLADHAARMDTEAKLIKQVPLGPDCANGTFLAPRAYELKSLSQLTHEVFGPILHVIRWKANELDKVIDAINATGFGLTLGIHSRIDSTIAHISQRAKVGNCYVNRNQIGAVVGVQPFGGEGLSGTGPKAGGPHYLLRFVTERTLTINTTAAGGNASLLTLGE
;
A
#
# COMPACT_ATOMS: atom_id res chain seq x y z
N TYR A 1 -11.79 -10.40 17.97
CA TYR A 1 -11.00 -9.67 16.97
C TYR A 1 -10.96 -10.39 15.62
N TRP A 2 -11.96 -11.23 15.29
CA TRP A 2 -11.89 -12.11 14.12
C TRP A 2 -11.73 -11.34 12.80
N ASP A 3 -12.55 -10.32 12.61
CA ASP A 3 -12.55 -9.41 11.46
C ASP A 3 -11.22 -8.67 11.30
N SER A 4 -10.68 -8.16 12.41
CA SER A 4 -9.41 -7.44 12.47
C SER A 4 -8.24 -8.34 12.10
N GLU A 5 -8.23 -9.60 12.55
CA GLU A 5 -7.18 -10.57 12.18
C GLU A 5 -7.25 -10.98 10.71
N VAL A 6 -8.46 -11.15 10.16
CA VAL A 6 -8.65 -11.40 8.71
C VAL A 6 -8.12 -10.21 7.91
N LYS A 7 -8.51 -8.98 8.28
CA LYS A 7 -8.05 -7.76 7.61
C LYS A 7 -6.53 -7.61 7.69
N ARG A 8 -5.92 -7.76 8.88
CA ARG A 8 -4.46 -7.64 9.08
C ARG A 8 -3.68 -8.64 8.25
N ALA A 9 -4.14 -9.90 8.18
CA ALA A 9 -3.49 -10.92 7.36
C ALA A 9 -3.58 -10.61 5.86
N GLN A 10 -4.72 -10.07 5.40
CA GLN A 10 -4.89 -9.63 4.01
C GLN A 10 -4.02 -8.41 3.68
N GLU A 11 -4.05 -7.37 4.51
CA GLU A 11 -3.25 -6.15 4.35
C GLU A 11 -1.75 -6.46 4.39
N GLY A 12 -1.32 -7.31 5.33
CA GLY A 12 0.06 -7.75 5.48
C GLY A 12 0.53 -8.74 4.42
N GLY A 13 -0.37 -9.31 3.61
CA GLY A 13 -0.02 -10.35 2.64
C GLY A 13 0.59 -11.57 3.32
N HIS A 14 0.01 -12.02 4.44
CA HIS A 14 0.51 -13.17 5.20
C HIS A 14 0.18 -14.50 4.50
N THR A 15 0.88 -15.57 4.85
CA THR A 15 0.69 -16.91 4.26
C THR A 15 -0.71 -17.51 4.50
N GLY A 16 -1.42 -17.03 5.53
CA GLY A 16 -2.78 -17.42 5.85
C GLY A 16 -3.35 -16.61 7.02
N TYR A 17 -4.44 -17.11 7.58
CA TYR A 17 -5.14 -16.47 8.70
C TYR A 17 -4.73 -17.10 10.04
N PRO A 18 -4.45 -16.30 11.09
CA PRO A 18 -4.22 -16.83 12.44
C PRO A 18 -5.51 -17.27 13.14
N VAL A 19 -6.67 -17.13 12.46
CA VAL A 19 -7.99 -17.49 12.95
C VAL A 19 -8.72 -18.35 11.92
N TYR A 20 -9.65 -19.21 12.36
CA TYR A 20 -10.51 -19.92 11.43
C TYR A 20 -11.43 -18.96 10.67
N THR A 21 -11.71 -19.25 9.41
CA THR A 21 -12.58 -18.41 8.55
C THR A 21 -14.05 -18.84 8.55
N ARG A 22 -14.39 -19.96 9.21
CA ARG A 22 -15.76 -20.42 9.44
C ARG A 22 -16.05 -20.48 10.92
N LYS A 23 -17.20 -19.97 11.35
CA LYS A 23 -17.64 -19.98 12.75
C LYS A 23 -17.70 -21.42 13.34
N PRO A 24 -18.29 -22.43 12.66
CA PRO A 24 -18.29 -23.80 13.19
C PRO A 24 -16.90 -24.40 13.43
N ASN A 25 -15.87 -23.99 12.68
CA ASN A 25 -14.50 -24.46 12.93
C ASN A 25 -13.98 -23.93 14.28
N THR A 26 -14.32 -22.70 14.65
CA THR A 26 -14.02 -22.14 15.98
C THR A 26 -14.78 -22.91 17.07
N ASP A 27 -16.04 -23.29 16.84
CA ASP A 27 -16.80 -24.11 17.79
C ASP A 27 -16.15 -25.48 18.02
N VAL A 28 -15.73 -26.16 16.93
CA VAL A 28 -15.01 -27.44 17.02
C VAL A 28 -13.68 -27.29 17.77
N SER A 29 -12.92 -26.23 17.45
CA SER A 29 -11.67 -25.93 18.14
C SER A 29 -11.89 -25.69 19.64
N TYR A 30 -12.93 -24.92 20.00
CA TYR A 30 -13.30 -24.66 21.38
C TYR A 30 -13.60 -25.96 22.15
N LEU A 31 -14.41 -26.86 21.57
CA LEU A 31 -14.73 -28.15 22.18
C LEU A 31 -13.50 -29.07 22.28
N ALA A 32 -12.63 -29.09 21.27
CA ALA A 32 -11.39 -29.86 21.30
C ALA A 32 -10.43 -29.34 22.39
N CYS A 33 -10.30 -28.02 22.55
CA CYS A 33 -9.53 -27.38 23.61
C CYS A 33 -10.13 -27.65 24.99
N ALA A 34 -11.46 -27.62 25.14
CA ALA A 34 -12.14 -27.96 26.38
C ALA A 34 -11.87 -29.41 26.81
N ARG A 35 -11.98 -30.36 25.87
CA ARG A 35 -11.59 -31.76 26.12
C ARG A 35 -10.13 -31.86 26.55
N LYS A 36 -9.23 -31.17 25.84
CA LYS A 36 -7.80 -31.15 26.18
C LYS A 36 -7.55 -30.64 27.60
N LEU A 37 -8.18 -29.53 28.01
CA LEU A 37 -8.06 -29.01 29.39
C LEU A 37 -8.47 -30.06 30.43
N PHE A 38 -9.59 -30.74 30.18
CA PHE A 38 -10.07 -31.80 31.05
C PHE A 38 -9.16 -33.04 31.08
N ASP A 39 -8.51 -33.38 29.96
CA ASP A 39 -7.60 -34.54 29.85
C ASP A 39 -6.29 -34.32 30.65
N TYR A 40 -5.90 -33.07 30.94
CA TYR A 40 -4.76 -32.74 31.81
C TYR A 40 -5.11 -32.72 33.32
N GLY A 41 -6.34 -33.12 33.69
CA GLY A 41 -6.74 -33.30 35.08
C GLY A 41 -6.55 -32.05 35.93
N ASP A 42 -5.91 -32.21 37.09
CA ASP A 42 -5.77 -31.16 38.11
C ASP A 42 -4.69 -30.10 37.78
N ALA A 43 -4.00 -30.23 36.65
CA ALA A 43 -2.99 -29.24 36.22
C ALA A 43 -3.63 -27.89 35.86
N PHE A 44 -4.93 -27.87 35.56
CA PHE A 44 -5.67 -26.67 35.19
C PHE A 44 -7.01 -26.61 35.91
N TYR A 45 -7.45 -25.39 36.26
CA TYR A 45 -8.84 -25.12 36.61
C TYR A 45 -9.55 -24.53 35.39
N PRO A 46 -10.41 -25.28 34.67
CA PRO A 46 -11.01 -24.79 33.44
C PRO A 46 -12.10 -23.73 33.72
N ALA A 47 -12.00 -22.60 33.04
CA ALA A 47 -13.00 -21.53 33.04
C ALA A 47 -13.50 -21.29 31.62
N PHE A 48 -14.75 -21.67 31.33
CA PHE A 48 -15.31 -21.65 29.98
C PHE A 48 -16.21 -20.44 29.76
N ALA A 49 -15.72 -19.43 29.06
CA ALA A 49 -16.48 -18.23 28.70
C ALA A 49 -17.27 -18.43 27.40
N THR A 50 -18.60 -18.46 27.45
CA THR A 50 -19.44 -18.62 26.26
C THR A 50 -20.88 -18.15 26.48
N HIS A 51 -21.58 -17.79 25.41
CA HIS A 51 -23.03 -17.56 25.41
C HIS A 51 -23.77 -18.55 24.50
N ASN A 52 -23.10 -19.62 24.08
CA ASN A 52 -23.66 -20.63 23.20
C ASN A 52 -24.17 -21.83 24.03
N ALA A 53 -25.49 -22.02 24.06
CA ALA A 53 -26.12 -23.08 24.85
C ALA A 53 -25.65 -24.50 24.46
N HIS A 54 -25.42 -24.75 23.17
CA HIS A 54 -24.86 -26.03 22.72
C HIS A 54 -23.46 -26.26 23.32
N THR A 55 -22.61 -25.24 23.31
CA THR A 55 -21.27 -25.31 23.89
C THR A 55 -21.30 -25.58 25.40
N ILE A 56 -22.23 -24.94 26.12
CA ILE A 56 -22.46 -25.16 27.56
C ILE A 56 -22.84 -26.63 27.81
N ALA A 57 -23.83 -27.15 27.10
CA ALA A 57 -24.28 -28.53 27.24
C ALA A 57 -23.16 -29.54 26.93
N ALA A 58 -22.43 -29.32 25.82
CA ALA A 58 -21.32 -30.18 25.42
C ALA A 58 -20.21 -30.22 26.50
N ILE A 59 -19.82 -29.07 27.06
CA ILE A 59 -18.81 -29.01 28.13
C ILE A 59 -19.30 -29.74 29.38
N HIS A 60 -20.54 -29.51 29.80
CA HIS A 60 -21.10 -30.14 30.99
C HIS A 60 -21.04 -31.68 30.88
N HIS A 61 -21.42 -32.24 29.73
CA HIS A 61 -21.28 -33.68 29.48
C HIS A 61 -19.81 -34.14 29.40
N MET A 62 -18.91 -33.34 28.82
CA MET A 62 -17.47 -33.65 28.77
C MET A 62 -16.82 -33.65 30.16
N ALA A 63 -17.30 -32.83 31.09
CA ALA A 63 -16.71 -32.70 32.42
C ALA A 63 -16.77 -34.00 33.23
N LYS A 64 -17.83 -34.81 33.07
CA LYS A 64 -18.03 -36.07 33.84
C LYS A 64 -17.84 -35.88 35.36
N GLY A 65 -18.35 -34.76 35.89
CA GLY A 65 -18.25 -34.41 37.31
C GLY A 65 -16.92 -33.78 37.75
N ARG A 66 -15.95 -33.60 36.85
CA ARG A 66 -14.72 -32.84 37.14
C ARG A 66 -15.05 -31.36 37.45
N PRO A 67 -14.30 -30.69 38.34
CA PRO A 67 -14.56 -29.29 38.69
C PRO A 67 -14.19 -28.34 37.54
N PHE A 68 -15.04 -27.34 37.30
CA PHE A 68 -14.83 -26.23 36.36
C PHE A 68 -15.79 -25.09 36.68
N GLU A 69 -15.63 -23.95 36.03
CA GLU A 69 -16.62 -22.87 36.00
C GLU A 69 -16.98 -22.46 34.57
N PHE A 70 -18.17 -21.90 34.41
CA PHE A 70 -18.48 -21.07 33.25
C PHE A 70 -18.20 -19.60 33.52
N GLN A 71 -18.11 -18.81 32.46
CA GLN A 71 -18.03 -17.36 32.56
C GLN A 71 -18.97 -16.67 31.56
N ARG A 72 -19.51 -15.50 31.95
CA ARG A 72 -20.36 -14.67 31.09
C ARG A 72 -20.03 -13.19 31.25
N LEU A 73 -20.42 -12.38 30.26
CA LEU A 73 -20.36 -10.92 30.36
C LEU A 73 -21.53 -10.37 31.20
N HIS A 74 -21.26 -9.36 32.02
CA HIS A 74 -22.31 -8.58 32.69
C HIS A 74 -23.26 -7.95 31.66
N GLY A 75 -24.56 -7.93 31.96
CA GLY A 75 -25.61 -7.46 31.04
C GLY A 75 -25.96 -8.42 29.91
N MET A 76 -25.33 -9.61 29.83
CA MET A 76 -25.58 -10.59 28.77
C MET A 76 -25.67 -12.02 29.30
N GLY A 77 -26.51 -12.84 28.67
CA GLY A 77 -26.67 -14.26 29.00
C GLY A 77 -27.22 -14.53 30.40
N THR A 78 -27.89 -13.55 31.03
CA THR A 78 -28.46 -13.72 32.37
C THR A 78 -29.47 -14.86 32.38
N ASP A 79 -30.43 -14.86 31.45
CA ASP A 79 -31.47 -15.89 31.36
C ASP A 79 -30.87 -17.26 31.02
N LEU A 80 -29.92 -17.30 30.07
CA LEU A 80 -29.19 -18.53 29.73
C LEU A 80 -28.50 -19.16 30.94
N TYR A 81 -27.82 -18.36 31.75
CA TYR A 81 -27.08 -18.87 32.90
C TYR A 81 -27.94 -19.11 34.14
N ALA A 82 -29.17 -18.58 34.19
CA ALA A 82 -30.15 -18.99 35.19
C ALA A 82 -30.50 -20.48 35.06
N GLU A 83 -30.53 -21.01 33.82
CA GLU A 83 -30.73 -22.43 33.51
C GLU A 83 -29.47 -23.31 33.73
N VAL A 84 -28.32 -22.71 34.05
CA VAL A 84 -27.05 -23.41 34.31
C VAL A 84 -26.74 -23.48 35.80
N MET A 85 -26.96 -22.37 36.50
CA MET A 85 -26.68 -22.24 37.92
C MET A 85 -27.80 -22.83 38.78
N GLY A 86 -27.46 -23.29 39.98
CA GLY A 86 -28.41 -23.74 40.99
C GLY A 86 -28.59 -25.26 41.06
N PRO A 87 -29.02 -25.79 42.22
CA PRO A 87 -29.03 -27.22 42.51
C PRO A 87 -30.04 -28.02 41.67
N ASN A 88 -31.08 -27.37 41.15
CA ASN A 88 -32.11 -27.99 40.32
C ASN A 88 -31.79 -27.98 38.81
N ASN A 89 -30.66 -27.36 38.44
CA ASN A 89 -30.22 -27.18 37.05
C ASN A 89 -28.91 -27.96 36.84
N LEU A 90 -28.00 -27.46 35.99
CA LEU A 90 -26.68 -28.11 35.79
C LEU A 90 -25.77 -28.02 37.04
N ASN A 91 -26.11 -27.17 38.02
CA ASN A 91 -25.37 -26.96 39.27
C ASN A 91 -23.88 -26.65 39.06
N VAL A 92 -23.56 -25.83 38.05
CA VAL A 92 -22.19 -25.38 37.74
C VAL A 92 -22.05 -23.88 38.07
N PRO A 93 -20.95 -23.45 38.74
CA PRO A 93 -20.73 -22.03 39.01
C PRO A 93 -20.51 -21.23 37.71
N CYS A 94 -20.97 -19.97 37.70
CA CYS A 94 -20.71 -19.03 36.63
C CYS A 94 -20.14 -17.71 37.17
N ARG A 95 -18.97 -17.31 36.68
CA ARG A 95 -18.33 -16.03 37.00
C ARG A 95 -18.78 -14.95 36.02
N VAL A 96 -19.13 -13.78 36.53
CA VAL A 96 -19.51 -12.63 35.70
C VAL A 96 -18.30 -11.74 35.45
N TYR A 97 -17.91 -11.58 34.19
CA TYR A 97 -16.96 -10.57 33.76
C TYR A 97 -17.68 -9.21 33.68
N ALA A 98 -17.37 -8.32 34.62
CA ALA A 98 -18.00 -7.01 34.76
C ALA A 98 -17.01 -5.89 34.36
N PRO A 99 -17.19 -5.26 33.19
CA PRO A 99 -16.45 -4.06 32.83
C PRO A 99 -16.78 -2.92 33.81
N VAL A 100 -15.76 -2.28 34.39
CA VAL A 100 -15.90 -1.15 35.31
C VAL A 100 -15.00 -0.02 34.80
N GLY A 101 -15.58 1.16 34.59
CA GLY A 101 -14.87 2.31 34.04
C GLY A 101 -15.80 3.52 33.91
N SER A 102 -15.24 4.66 33.47
CA SER A 102 -16.02 5.85 33.16
C SER A 102 -16.90 5.64 31.91
N HIS A 103 -17.93 6.46 31.72
CA HIS A 103 -18.72 6.41 30.48
C HIS A 103 -17.84 6.65 29.23
N GLU A 104 -16.88 7.56 29.33
CA GLU A 104 -15.98 7.93 28.24
C GLU A 104 -15.13 6.74 27.77
N ASP A 105 -14.54 5.99 28.70
CA ASP A 105 -13.66 4.86 28.39
C ASP A 105 -14.43 3.61 27.96
N LEU A 106 -15.68 3.46 28.38
CA LEU A 106 -16.52 2.31 28.07
C LEU A 106 -17.21 2.42 26.70
N LEU A 107 -17.36 3.61 26.13
CA LEU A 107 -18.01 3.78 24.82
C LEU A 107 -17.28 3.04 23.67
N PRO A 108 -15.94 3.16 23.51
CA PRO A 108 -15.20 2.37 22.51
C PRO A 108 -15.33 0.86 22.75
N TYR A 109 -15.34 0.44 24.03
CA TYR A 109 -15.56 -0.94 24.41
C TYR A 109 -16.97 -1.43 24.03
N LEU A 110 -18.01 -0.60 24.20
CA LEU A 110 -19.39 -0.92 23.89
C LEU A 110 -19.62 -1.20 22.39
N VAL A 111 -19.07 -0.38 21.50
CA VAL A 111 -19.19 -0.59 20.04
C VAL A 111 -18.70 -1.99 19.66
N ARG A 112 -17.56 -2.41 20.22
CA ARG A 112 -17.04 -3.76 19.99
C ARG A 112 -17.95 -4.84 20.58
N ARG A 113 -18.53 -4.63 21.76
CA ARG A 113 -19.46 -5.59 22.38
C ARG A 113 -20.74 -5.77 21.54
N LEU A 114 -21.24 -4.69 20.94
CA LEU A 114 -22.37 -4.72 20.02
C LEU A 114 -22.06 -5.55 18.77
N LEU A 115 -20.88 -5.39 18.17
CA LEU A 115 -20.47 -6.19 17.01
C LEU A 115 -20.33 -7.69 17.36
N GLU A 116 -19.77 -8.02 18.52
CA GLU A 116 -19.54 -9.40 18.96
C GLU A 116 -20.85 -10.20 19.07
N ASN A 117 -21.91 -9.57 19.56
CA ASN A 117 -23.17 -10.25 19.85
C ASN A 117 -24.26 -9.98 18.80
N GLY A 118 -24.15 -8.87 18.06
CA GLY A 118 -25.07 -8.48 16.99
C GLY A 118 -24.75 -9.11 15.64
N ALA A 119 -23.62 -9.79 15.46
CA ALA A 119 -23.31 -10.48 14.21
C ALA A 119 -24.31 -11.60 13.89
N ASN A 120 -24.72 -11.75 12.62
CA ASN A 120 -25.70 -12.76 12.19
C ASN A 120 -25.30 -14.22 12.52
N THR A 121 -24.00 -14.48 12.71
CA THR A 121 -23.47 -15.80 13.07
C THR A 121 -23.37 -16.02 14.60
N SER A 122 -23.66 -14.99 15.39
CA SER A 122 -23.72 -15.05 16.85
C SER A 122 -24.91 -15.90 17.29
N PHE A 123 -24.69 -16.77 18.29
CA PHE A 123 -25.78 -17.52 18.91
C PHE A 123 -26.84 -16.59 19.53
N VAL A 124 -26.42 -15.48 20.12
CA VAL A 124 -27.31 -14.49 20.77
C VAL A 124 -28.22 -13.81 19.74
N ASN A 125 -27.74 -13.56 18.52
CA ASN A 125 -28.57 -13.03 17.44
C ASN A 125 -29.50 -14.12 16.89
N ARG A 126 -29.00 -15.34 16.71
CA ARG A 126 -29.82 -16.45 16.17
C ARG A 126 -30.92 -16.95 17.11
N ILE A 127 -30.74 -16.88 18.42
CA ILE A 127 -31.76 -17.34 19.39
C ILE A 127 -32.96 -16.40 19.49
N VAL A 128 -32.80 -15.13 19.12
CA VAL A 128 -33.92 -14.16 19.07
C VAL A 128 -34.68 -14.19 17.74
N ASP A 129 -34.18 -14.94 16.75
CA ASP A 129 -34.86 -15.17 15.48
C ASP A 129 -35.82 -16.38 15.62
N GLU A 130 -37.09 -16.09 15.89
CA GLU A 130 -38.15 -17.10 16.07
C GLU A 130 -38.39 -17.96 14.82
N SER A 131 -37.86 -17.59 13.65
CA SER A 131 -37.98 -18.36 12.41
C SER A 131 -36.97 -19.50 12.30
N LEU A 132 -35.90 -19.50 13.12
CA LEU A 132 -34.86 -20.52 13.08
C LEU A 132 -35.25 -21.77 13.90
N PRO A 133 -35.23 -22.98 13.30
CA PRO A 133 -35.49 -24.21 14.03
C PRO A 133 -34.46 -24.44 15.14
N ILE A 134 -34.92 -24.86 16.33
CA ILE A 134 -34.03 -25.19 17.47
C ILE A 134 -32.99 -26.25 17.06
N SER A 135 -33.37 -27.22 16.23
CA SER A 135 -32.47 -28.26 15.71
C SER A 135 -31.25 -27.69 14.97
N GLU A 136 -31.35 -26.52 14.35
CA GLU A 136 -30.22 -25.83 13.71
C GLU A 136 -29.37 -25.02 14.70
N LEU A 137 -29.94 -24.60 15.83
CA LEU A 137 -29.21 -23.91 16.90
C LEU A 137 -28.36 -24.89 17.72
N VAL A 138 -28.83 -26.13 17.87
CA VAL A 138 -28.17 -27.20 18.64
C VAL A 138 -27.47 -28.24 17.75
N ALA A 139 -27.31 -27.97 16.46
CA ALA A 139 -26.59 -28.87 15.55
C ALA A 139 -25.12 -29.04 15.97
N ASP A 140 -24.61 -30.28 15.93
CA ASP A 140 -23.24 -30.59 16.31
C ASP A 140 -22.24 -29.90 15.35
N PRO A 141 -21.42 -28.95 15.83
CA PRO A 141 -20.44 -28.27 14.99
C PRO A 141 -19.42 -29.23 14.36
N VAL A 142 -19.15 -30.40 14.96
CA VAL A 142 -18.24 -31.40 14.39
C VAL A 142 -18.83 -31.99 13.11
N GLU A 143 -20.11 -32.36 13.11
CA GLU A 143 -20.78 -32.88 11.91
C GLU A 143 -20.95 -31.79 10.84
N LEU A 144 -21.30 -30.56 11.24
CA LEU A 144 -21.35 -29.41 10.33
C LEU A 144 -20.00 -29.17 9.63
N VAL A 145 -18.90 -29.18 10.40
CA VAL A 145 -17.55 -29.02 9.84
C VAL A 145 -17.15 -30.22 9.00
N ARG A 146 -17.52 -31.45 9.39
CA ARG A 146 -17.22 -32.66 8.62
C ARG A 146 -17.89 -32.63 7.24
N ALA A 147 -19.16 -32.23 7.17
CA ALA A 147 -19.94 -32.14 5.94
C ALA A 147 -19.47 -31.02 4.99
N ASN A 148 -18.74 -30.01 5.48
CA ASN A 148 -18.22 -28.95 4.62
C ASN A 148 -17.16 -29.50 3.63
N PRO A 149 -17.34 -29.25 2.31
CA PRO A 149 -16.40 -29.72 1.27
C PRO A 149 -15.03 -29.02 1.38
N SER A 150 -14.98 -27.82 1.93
CA SER A 150 -13.76 -27.06 2.20
C SER A 150 -13.82 -26.45 3.60
N LYS A 151 -12.72 -26.60 4.36
CA LYS A 151 -12.62 -26.12 5.74
C LYS A 151 -12.47 -24.59 5.81
N PRO A 152 -11.67 -23.93 4.96
CA PRO A 152 -11.75 -22.48 4.80
C PRO A 152 -13.12 -22.03 4.27
N HIS A 153 -13.49 -20.78 4.55
CA HIS A 153 -14.71 -20.19 4.00
C HIS A 153 -14.48 -19.76 2.54
N PRO A 154 -15.30 -20.23 1.57
CA PRO A 154 -15.04 -20.02 0.13
C PRO A 154 -15.16 -18.56 -0.31
N ARG A 155 -15.87 -17.72 0.46
CA ARG A 155 -15.99 -16.27 0.20
C ARG A 155 -14.95 -15.41 0.91
N ILE A 156 -13.99 -16.02 1.60
CA ILE A 156 -12.87 -15.31 2.22
C ILE A 156 -11.61 -15.76 1.48
N PRO A 157 -11.16 -15.02 0.46
CA PRO A 157 -9.99 -15.42 -0.34
C PRO A 157 -8.76 -15.48 0.55
N GLN A 158 -7.76 -16.31 0.22
CA GLN A 158 -6.47 -16.23 0.91
C GLN A 158 -5.77 -14.91 0.58
N PRO A 159 -4.86 -14.39 1.42
CA PRO A 159 -4.17 -13.14 1.15
C PRO A 159 -3.46 -13.11 -0.23
N VAL A 160 -2.89 -14.23 -0.68
CA VAL A 160 -2.25 -14.37 -2.00
C VAL A 160 -3.24 -14.24 -3.18
N ASP A 161 -4.51 -14.56 -2.94
CA ASP A 161 -5.58 -14.62 -3.95
C ASP A 161 -6.51 -13.39 -3.87
N LEU A 162 -6.17 -12.38 -3.07
CA LEU A 162 -7.05 -11.24 -2.76
C LEU A 162 -7.58 -10.50 -4.02
N TYR A 163 -6.80 -10.52 -5.10
CA TYR A 163 -7.13 -9.85 -6.36
C TYR A 163 -7.38 -10.80 -7.53
N ARG A 164 -7.49 -12.11 -7.30
CA ARG A 164 -7.84 -13.06 -8.37
C ARG A 164 -9.35 -13.03 -8.63
N SER A 165 -9.74 -13.06 -9.91
CA SER A 165 -11.16 -13.22 -10.26
C SER A 165 -11.69 -14.58 -9.79
N ALA A 166 -12.99 -14.67 -9.49
CA ALA A 166 -13.62 -15.91 -9.07
C ALA A 166 -13.36 -17.06 -10.07
N ASP A 167 -13.33 -16.79 -11.37
CA ASP A 167 -13.06 -17.80 -12.41
C ASP A 167 -11.59 -18.26 -12.51
N SER A 168 -10.66 -17.56 -11.84
CA SER A 168 -9.22 -17.86 -11.85
C SER A 168 -8.68 -18.36 -10.51
N SER A 169 -9.54 -18.49 -9.49
CA SER A 169 -9.16 -19.04 -8.19
C SER A 169 -9.18 -20.57 -8.25
N PRO A 170 -8.13 -21.27 -7.81
CA PRO A 170 -8.14 -22.74 -7.75
C PRO A 170 -9.15 -23.30 -6.72
N ASN A 171 -9.77 -22.44 -5.91
CA ASN A 171 -10.71 -22.80 -4.85
C ASN A 171 -12.17 -22.36 -5.10
N SER A 172 -12.50 -21.81 -6.27
CA SER A 172 -13.88 -21.43 -6.59
C SER A 172 -14.68 -22.64 -7.09
N ALA A 173 -15.83 -22.88 -6.45
CA ALA A 173 -16.87 -23.70 -7.07
C ALA A 173 -17.44 -22.93 -8.28
N PRO A 174 -17.79 -23.59 -9.40
CA PRO A 174 -18.36 -22.91 -10.56
C PRO A 174 -19.66 -22.19 -10.16
N SER A 175 -19.68 -20.88 -10.33
CA SER A 175 -20.87 -20.06 -10.15
C SER A 175 -21.84 -20.32 -11.30
N GLN A 176 -23.04 -20.85 -11.01
CA GLN A 176 -24.09 -21.09 -12.02
C GLN A 176 -24.86 -19.82 -12.45
N ASN A 177 -24.52 -18.62 -11.97
CA ASN A 177 -25.30 -17.40 -12.22
C ASN A 177 -24.56 -16.31 -13.02
N SER A 178 -23.98 -16.67 -14.17
CA SER A 178 -23.52 -15.68 -15.16
C SER A 178 -24.31 -15.76 -16.47
N GLN A 179 -25.62 -15.60 -16.40
CA GLN A 179 -26.45 -15.20 -17.54
C GLN A 179 -27.01 -13.81 -17.27
N SER A 180 -26.23 -12.77 -17.56
CA SER A 180 -26.80 -11.43 -17.76
C SER A 180 -26.24 -10.82 -19.04
N THR A 181 -27.13 -10.64 -20.02
CA THR A 181 -27.13 -9.62 -21.08
C THR A 181 -25.79 -9.27 -21.74
N ARG A 182 -25.58 -9.82 -22.96
CA ARG A 182 -24.55 -9.38 -23.92
C ARG A 182 -24.87 -7.97 -24.43
N SER A 183 -24.50 -6.96 -23.65
CA SER A 183 -24.19 -5.62 -24.16
C SER A 183 -22.68 -5.57 -24.45
N ALA A 184 -22.27 -4.76 -25.43
CA ALA A 184 -20.88 -4.65 -25.88
C ALA A 184 -19.91 -4.54 -24.69
N PRO A 185 -18.74 -5.21 -24.72
CA PRO A 185 -17.84 -5.24 -23.58
C PRO A 185 -17.28 -3.83 -23.36
N SER A 186 -17.89 -3.08 -22.45
CA SER A 186 -17.15 -2.01 -21.79
C SER A 186 -15.95 -2.70 -21.12
N GLN A 187 -14.74 -2.37 -21.56
CA GLN A 187 -13.53 -2.90 -20.96
C GLN A 187 -13.47 -2.39 -19.51
N ASN A 188 -14.08 -3.10 -18.56
CA ASN A 188 -14.12 -2.64 -17.18
C ASN A 188 -12.73 -2.75 -16.54
N LEU A 189 -11.86 -1.77 -16.75
CA LEU A 189 -10.50 -1.71 -16.22
C LEU A 189 -10.45 -1.63 -14.68
N SER A 190 -11.60 -1.56 -13.99
CA SER A 190 -11.66 -1.43 -12.54
C SER A 190 -11.12 -2.63 -11.77
N SER A 191 -11.07 -3.82 -12.38
CA SER A 191 -10.51 -5.03 -11.75
C SER A 191 -9.50 -5.72 -12.65
N ILE A 192 -8.26 -5.83 -12.18
CA ILE A 192 -7.17 -6.57 -12.83
C ILE A 192 -6.92 -7.83 -12.01
N SER A 193 -7.21 -9.00 -12.60
CA SER A 193 -6.94 -10.29 -11.95
C SER A 193 -5.43 -10.50 -11.85
N ARG A 194 -4.93 -10.71 -10.63
CA ARG A 194 -3.49 -10.93 -10.37
C ARG A 194 -3.25 -11.63 -9.04
N LYS A 195 -2.06 -12.22 -8.90
CA LYS A 195 -1.52 -12.66 -7.60
C LYS A 195 -1.18 -11.43 -6.74
N ASN A 196 -1.47 -11.49 -5.45
CA ASN A 196 -1.04 -10.47 -4.48
C ASN A 196 0.44 -10.67 -4.09
N SER A 197 1.14 -9.59 -3.76
CA SER A 197 2.47 -9.65 -3.15
C SER A 197 2.40 -10.15 -1.69
N MET A 198 3.37 -10.96 -1.28
CA MET A 198 3.43 -11.52 0.09
C MET A 198 4.40 -10.75 0.97
N GLY A 199 3.98 -10.50 2.22
CA GLY A 199 4.78 -9.85 3.25
C GLY A 199 5.45 -10.83 4.21
N VAL A 200 5.76 -10.32 5.39
CA VAL A 200 6.35 -11.05 6.51
C VAL A 200 5.53 -10.73 7.75
N ASN A 201 5.10 -11.76 8.48
CA ASN A 201 4.40 -11.57 9.73
C ASN A 201 5.41 -11.32 10.86
N PHE A 202 5.61 -10.04 11.23
CA PHE A 202 6.49 -9.65 12.32
C PHE A 202 6.01 -10.13 13.71
N GLY A 203 4.82 -10.71 13.84
CA GLY A 203 4.37 -11.41 15.05
C GLY A 203 4.71 -12.91 15.09
N ASN A 204 5.40 -13.42 14.07
CA ASN A 204 5.81 -14.82 13.97
C ASN A 204 7.33 -14.94 14.11
N ASP A 205 7.81 -15.46 15.25
CA ASP A 205 9.24 -15.58 15.57
C ASP A 205 10.03 -16.39 14.53
N ASN A 206 9.41 -17.37 13.88
CA ASN A 206 10.10 -18.17 12.86
C ASN A 206 10.30 -17.37 11.57
N GLU A 207 9.30 -16.60 11.15
CA GLU A 207 9.42 -15.72 9.99
C GLU A 207 10.37 -14.56 10.26
N LEU A 208 10.32 -13.97 11.47
CA LEU A 208 11.25 -12.95 11.92
C LEU A 208 12.70 -13.44 11.90
N ARG A 209 12.97 -14.60 12.53
CA ARG A 209 14.32 -15.18 12.57
C ARG A 209 14.83 -15.46 11.17
N LYS A 210 13.98 -16.04 10.32
CA LYS A 210 14.33 -16.32 8.92
C LYS A 210 14.65 -15.05 8.14
N LEU A 211 13.83 -14.00 8.26
CA LEU A 211 14.10 -12.71 7.62
C LEU A 211 15.42 -12.11 8.10
N ALA A 212 15.68 -12.14 9.41
CA ALA A 212 16.91 -11.61 9.99
C ALA A 212 18.15 -12.35 9.47
N GLU A 213 18.12 -13.69 9.45
CA GLU A 213 19.19 -14.53 8.89
C GLU A 213 19.42 -14.23 7.40
N ASP A 214 18.36 -14.15 6.61
CA ASP A 214 18.45 -13.90 5.18
C ASP A 214 19.01 -12.50 4.89
N VAL A 215 18.54 -11.46 5.58
CA VAL A 215 19.03 -10.07 5.43
C VAL A 215 20.48 -9.95 5.91
N ALA A 216 20.84 -10.62 7.01
CA ALA A 216 22.22 -10.63 7.52
C ALA A 216 23.19 -11.30 6.52
N SER A 217 22.73 -12.30 5.76
CA SER A 217 23.53 -12.98 4.74
C SER A 217 23.80 -12.13 3.48
N VAL A 218 23.09 -11.02 3.30
CA VAL A 218 23.23 -10.17 2.10
C VAL A 218 24.58 -9.45 2.12
N PRO A 219 25.41 -9.57 1.06
CA PRO A 219 26.70 -8.89 0.97
C PRO A 219 26.60 -7.37 1.14
N THR A 220 27.70 -6.75 1.57
CA THR A 220 27.81 -5.30 1.82
C THR A 220 28.73 -4.57 0.84
N ASN A 221 29.24 -5.25 -0.19
CA ASN A 221 30.19 -4.70 -1.17
C ASN A 221 29.55 -4.51 -2.55
N TRP A 222 28.50 -3.69 -2.61
CA TRP A 222 27.78 -3.43 -3.86
C TRP A 222 28.55 -2.51 -4.79
N ALA A 223 28.38 -2.71 -6.10
CA ALA A 223 28.86 -1.79 -7.12
C ALA A 223 27.75 -1.50 -8.12
N ALA A 224 27.51 -0.22 -8.40
CA ALA A 224 26.58 0.23 -9.42
C ALA A 224 27.30 1.09 -10.44
N THR A 225 27.37 0.61 -11.67
CA THR A 225 27.88 1.35 -12.84
C THR A 225 26.75 1.49 -13.86
N PRO A 226 26.86 2.40 -14.84
CA PRO A 226 25.90 2.43 -15.94
C PRO A 226 25.79 1.05 -16.62
N LEU A 227 24.55 0.62 -16.88
CA LEU A 227 24.25 -0.60 -17.65
C LEU A 227 23.79 -0.17 -19.03
N VAL A 228 24.77 0.08 -19.91
CA VAL A 228 24.58 0.58 -21.27
C VAL A 228 25.41 -0.30 -22.22
N PRO A 229 24.78 -1.15 -23.04
CA PRO A 229 25.50 -2.04 -23.95
C PRO A 229 26.47 -1.26 -24.85
N GLY A 230 27.74 -1.69 -24.86
CA GLY A 230 28.78 -1.06 -25.67
C GLY A 230 29.31 0.28 -25.14
N ALA A 231 29.00 0.66 -23.89
CA ALA A 231 29.61 1.81 -23.22
C ALA A 231 30.16 1.44 -21.84
N LYS A 232 31.19 2.17 -21.42
CA LYS A 232 31.73 2.18 -20.06
C LYS A 232 32.03 3.63 -19.71
N SER A 233 31.57 4.08 -18.54
CA SER A 233 31.84 5.46 -18.13
C SER A 233 33.29 5.62 -17.67
N GLY A 234 33.88 6.76 -18.02
CA GLY A 234 35.19 7.21 -17.52
C GLY A 234 35.12 7.97 -16.19
N GLU A 235 33.93 8.17 -15.61
CA GLU A 235 33.79 8.87 -14.32
C GLU A 235 34.41 8.09 -13.15
N ALA A 236 34.85 8.81 -12.11
CA ALA A 236 35.41 8.17 -10.92
C ALA A 236 34.33 7.40 -10.12
N LEU A 237 34.76 6.31 -9.49
CA LEU A 237 33.94 5.61 -8.48
C LEU A 237 33.78 6.51 -7.24
N GLN A 238 32.57 6.54 -6.71
CA GLN A 238 32.22 7.26 -5.49
C GLN A 238 31.63 6.29 -4.47
N ASP A 239 31.92 6.51 -3.20
CA ASP A 239 31.38 5.68 -2.13
C ASP A 239 29.90 5.95 -1.91
N VAL A 240 29.17 4.89 -1.58
CA VAL A 240 27.81 4.95 -1.06
C VAL A 240 27.88 4.52 0.40
N THR A 241 27.31 5.33 1.29
CA THR A 241 27.37 5.12 2.74
C THR A 241 25.99 4.97 3.34
N ASN A 242 25.87 4.23 4.44
CA ASN A 242 24.61 4.10 5.17
C ASN A 242 24.20 5.44 5.81
N PRO A 243 22.96 5.95 5.61
CA PRO A 243 22.51 7.18 6.25
C PRO A 243 22.38 7.05 7.78
N ALA A 244 22.24 5.85 8.32
CA ALA A 244 22.14 5.61 9.76
C ALA A 244 23.52 5.62 10.44
N ASP A 245 24.58 5.24 9.72
CA ASP A 245 25.96 5.35 10.16
C ASP A 245 26.87 5.59 8.95
N ARG A 246 27.25 6.85 8.74
CA ARG A 246 28.00 7.26 7.54
C ARG A 246 29.44 6.76 7.50
N ARG A 247 29.91 6.11 8.57
CA ARG A 247 31.20 5.40 8.60
C ARG A 247 31.10 4.07 7.86
N GLU A 248 29.90 3.50 7.74
CA GLU A 248 29.64 2.27 7.02
C GLU A 248 29.52 2.55 5.51
N LYS A 249 30.51 2.06 4.76
CA LYS A 249 30.45 1.98 3.30
C LYS A 249 29.66 0.74 2.89
N ILE A 250 28.60 0.94 2.12
CA ILE A 250 27.72 -0.15 1.63
C ILE A 250 27.98 -0.51 0.17
N GLY A 251 28.80 0.29 -0.53
CA GLY A 251 29.16 0.04 -1.91
C GLY A 251 29.81 1.23 -2.60
N THR A 252 29.86 1.16 -3.93
CA THR A 252 30.36 2.23 -4.80
C THR A 252 29.42 2.47 -5.97
N LYS A 253 29.29 3.73 -6.40
CA LYS A 253 28.58 4.13 -7.61
C LYS A 253 29.53 4.77 -8.62
N GLN A 254 29.23 4.62 -9.90
CA GLN A 254 29.85 5.34 -11.00
C GLN A 254 28.77 6.09 -11.77
N GLN A 255 29.00 7.37 -12.06
CA GLN A 255 28.06 8.16 -12.88
C GLN A 255 28.31 7.92 -14.36
N ALA A 256 27.29 8.11 -15.20
CA ALA A 256 27.42 8.07 -16.64
C ALA A 256 28.12 9.35 -17.14
N ASP A 257 29.05 9.19 -18.07
CA ASP A 257 29.66 10.28 -18.82
C ASP A 257 28.84 10.61 -20.07
N GLN A 258 29.26 11.64 -20.80
CA GLN A 258 28.58 12.07 -22.02
C GLN A 258 28.47 10.95 -23.07
N ALA A 259 29.56 10.22 -23.33
CA ALA A 259 29.60 9.16 -24.33
C ALA A 259 28.63 8.00 -23.96
N THR A 260 28.52 7.69 -22.67
CA THR A 260 27.59 6.68 -22.15
C THR A 260 26.14 7.12 -22.34
N ILE A 261 25.82 8.40 -22.10
CA ILE A 261 24.46 8.95 -22.27
C ILE A 261 24.04 8.92 -23.75
N GLU A 262 24.93 9.32 -24.65
CA GLU A 262 24.70 9.29 -26.09
C GLU A 262 24.49 7.86 -26.61
N ARG A 263 25.33 6.92 -26.15
CA ARG A 263 25.17 5.50 -26.47
C ARG A 263 23.84 4.95 -25.95
N ALA A 264 23.43 5.34 -24.74
CA ALA A 264 22.20 4.87 -24.15
C ALA A 264 20.97 5.25 -24.98
N LEU A 265 20.90 6.50 -25.42
CA LEU A 265 19.84 6.98 -26.31
C LEU A 265 19.86 6.23 -27.65
N ALA A 266 21.02 6.10 -28.29
CA ALA A 266 21.14 5.39 -29.56
C ALA A 266 20.65 3.93 -29.47
N ASN A 267 21.05 3.22 -28.40
CA ASN A 267 20.61 1.85 -28.16
C ASN A 267 19.10 1.75 -27.95
N ALA A 268 18.53 2.64 -27.13
CA ALA A 268 17.10 2.62 -26.80
C ALA A 268 16.26 2.93 -28.05
N THR A 269 16.65 3.92 -28.84
CA THR A 269 15.99 4.28 -30.09
C THR A 269 16.02 3.14 -31.10
N ALA A 270 17.16 2.43 -31.22
CA ALA A 270 17.27 1.29 -32.13
C ALA A 270 16.45 0.07 -31.66
N ALA A 271 16.39 -0.18 -30.35
CA ALA A 271 15.72 -1.37 -29.79
C ALA A 271 14.20 -1.23 -29.68
N GLN A 272 13.68 0.00 -29.53
CA GLN A 272 12.27 0.21 -29.22
C GLN A 272 11.29 -0.38 -30.24
N PRO A 273 11.49 -0.27 -31.58
CA PRO A 273 10.52 -0.80 -32.53
C PRO A 273 10.28 -2.31 -32.39
N ALA A 274 11.34 -3.08 -32.14
CA ALA A 274 11.22 -4.53 -31.95
C ALA A 274 10.55 -4.88 -30.61
N TRP A 275 10.79 -4.09 -29.57
CA TRP A 275 10.13 -4.25 -28.27
C TRP A 275 8.64 -3.95 -28.32
N ASP A 276 8.24 -2.91 -29.05
CA ASP A 276 6.83 -2.55 -29.24
C ASP A 276 6.07 -3.63 -30.04
N ALA A 277 6.72 -4.19 -31.05
CA ALA A 277 6.17 -5.27 -31.87
C ALA A 277 6.01 -6.61 -31.10
N LEU A 278 6.70 -6.79 -29.97
CA LEU A 278 6.54 -7.96 -29.12
C LEU A 278 5.12 -7.95 -28.51
N PRO A 279 4.34 -9.05 -28.58
CA PRO A 279 2.97 -9.07 -28.06
C PRO A 279 2.87 -8.62 -26.61
N ALA A 280 1.82 -7.87 -26.26
CA ALA A 280 1.60 -7.36 -24.90
C ALA A 280 1.60 -8.49 -23.85
N ALA A 281 1.09 -9.67 -24.20
CA ALA A 281 1.13 -10.84 -23.32
C ALA A 281 2.56 -11.30 -23.01
N SER A 282 3.48 -11.25 -23.97
CA SER A 282 4.89 -11.61 -23.78
C SER A 282 5.60 -10.61 -22.88
N ARG A 283 5.37 -9.30 -23.09
CA ARG A 283 5.90 -8.24 -22.19
C ARG A 283 5.34 -8.39 -20.77
N ALA A 284 4.06 -8.72 -20.64
CA ALA A 284 3.40 -8.95 -19.36
C ALA A 284 4.00 -10.16 -18.61
N ASN A 285 4.30 -11.27 -19.29
CA ASN A 285 4.93 -12.44 -18.68
C ASN A 285 6.32 -12.11 -18.10
N ILE A 286 7.11 -11.28 -18.80
CA ILE A 286 8.42 -10.82 -18.31
C ILE A 286 8.26 -10.03 -17.00
N LEU A 287 7.27 -9.12 -16.93
CA LEU A 287 7.03 -8.34 -15.71
C LEU A 287 6.53 -9.21 -14.55
N GLU A 288 5.69 -10.21 -14.81
CA GLU A 288 5.27 -11.15 -13.77
C GLU A 288 6.42 -12.01 -13.26
N HIS A 289 7.32 -12.44 -14.14
CA HIS A 289 8.55 -13.13 -13.75
C HIS A 289 9.44 -12.21 -12.88
N ALA A 290 9.57 -10.94 -13.24
CA ALA A 290 10.27 -9.95 -12.41
C ALA A 290 9.64 -9.81 -11.02
N ALA A 291 8.30 -9.81 -10.92
CA ALA A 291 7.61 -9.76 -9.63
C ALA A 291 7.90 -10.99 -8.76
N ASP A 292 7.98 -12.19 -9.36
CA ASP A 292 8.34 -13.40 -8.63
C ASP A 292 9.81 -13.38 -8.18
N LEU A 293 10.74 -12.87 -9.00
CA LEU A 293 12.14 -12.69 -8.61
C LEU A 293 12.31 -11.67 -7.47
N LEU A 294 11.53 -10.57 -7.47
CA LEU A 294 11.52 -9.59 -6.39
C LEU A 294 11.14 -10.23 -5.05
N GLU A 295 10.13 -11.10 -5.04
CA GLU A 295 9.73 -11.82 -3.82
C GLU A 295 10.73 -12.91 -3.43
N GLN A 296 11.30 -13.65 -4.38
CA GLN A 296 12.34 -14.67 -4.12
C GLN A 296 13.61 -14.04 -3.54
N ARG A 297 13.96 -12.82 -3.96
CA ARG A 297 15.13 -12.07 -3.47
C ARG A 297 14.77 -10.98 -2.47
N ARG A 298 13.64 -11.13 -1.76
CA ARG A 298 13.15 -10.12 -0.79
C ARG A 298 14.25 -9.64 0.15
N ALA A 299 15.04 -10.54 0.71
CA ALA A 299 16.10 -10.19 1.65
C ALA A 299 17.14 -9.24 1.06
N GLN A 300 17.54 -9.44 -0.21
CA GLN A 300 18.48 -8.56 -0.91
C GLN A 300 17.95 -7.12 -0.98
N PHE A 301 16.70 -6.97 -1.41
CA PHE A 301 16.09 -5.65 -1.58
C PHE A 301 15.72 -5.01 -0.24
N VAL A 302 15.32 -5.80 0.76
CA VAL A 302 15.12 -5.31 2.13
C VAL A 302 16.44 -4.77 2.69
N ALA A 303 17.55 -5.51 2.54
CA ALA A 303 18.86 -5.07 3.00
C ALA A 303 19.30 -3.75 2.34
N LEU A 304 19.07 -3.58 1.03
CA LEU A 304 19.36 -2.34 0.33
C LEU A 304 18.44 -1.19 0.76
N CYS A 305 17.14 -1.41 0.92
CA CYS A 305 16.22 -0.38 1.46
C CYS A 305 16.63 0.08 2.86
N VAL A 306 17.06 -0.84 3.73
CA VAL A 306 17.51 -0.52 5.09
C VAL A 306 18.85 0.22 5.06
N ARG A 307 19.87 -0.35 4.40
CA ARG A 307 21.25 0.14 4.46
C ARG A 307 21.52 1.33 3.55
N GLU A 308 20.89 1.42 2.38
CA GLU A 308 21.08 2.52 1.42
C GLU A 308 20.10 3.67 1.64
N ALA A 309 18.83 3.35 1.92
CA ALA A 309 17.77 4.36 2.03
C ALA A 309 17.29 4.64 3.46
N GLY A 310 17.87 3.97 4.47
CA GLY A 310 17.55 4.21 5.88
C GLY A 310 16.15 3.75 6.31
N LYS A 311 15.51 2.83 5.57
CA LYS A 311 14.14 2.38 5.85
C LYS A 311 14.10 1.34 6.95
N THR A 312 13.10 1.45 7.84
CA THR A 312 12.80 0.37 8.81
C THR A 312 12.46 -0.94 8.09
N LEU A 313 12.65 -2.08 8.75
CA LEU A 313 12.35 -3.41 8.18
C LEU A 313 10.92 -3.51 7.64
N ALA A 314 9.93 -3.00 8.37
CA ALA A 314 8.53 -3.02 7.94
C ALA A 314 8.30 -2.19 6.67
N ALA A 315 8.88 -0.98 6.59
CA ALA A 315 8.80 -0.12 5.41
C ALA A 315 9.52 -0.75 4.20
N ALA A 316 10.67 -1.40 4.43
CA ALA A 316 11.43 -2.10 3.40
C ALA A 316 10.65 -3.31 2.82
N VAL A 317 10.03 -4.14 3.67
CA VAL A 317 9.17 -5.24 3.21
C VAL A 317 7.97 -4.72 2.42
N SER A 318 7.33 -3.65 2.89
CA SER A 318 6.22 -3.00 2.17
C SER A 318 6.64 -2.48 0.80
N GLU A 319 7.86 -1.97 0.67
CA GLU A 319 8.34 -1.44 -0.61
C GLU A 319 8.64 -2.55 -1.64
N VAL A 320 9.23 -3.67 -1.21
CA VAL A 320 9.40 -4.83 -2.10
C VAL A 320 8.05 -5.34 -2.61
N ARG A 321 7.05 -5.38 -1.73
CA ARG A 321 5.67 -5.74 -2.08
C ARG A 321 5.09 -4.80 -3.12
N GLU A 322 5.21 -3.49 -2.91
CA GLU A 322 4.70 -2.48 -3.84
C GLU A 322 5.37 -2.59 -5.22
N ALA A 323 6.68 -2.84 -5.28
CA ALA A 323 7.39 -3.07 -6.53
C ALA A 323 6.87 -4.31 -7.30
N ALA A 324 6.68 -5.43 -6.60
CA ALA A 324 6.10 -6.64 -7.18
C ALA A 324 4.64 -6.44 -7.63
N ASP A 325 3.85 -5.68 -6.87
CA ASP A 325 2.48 -5.36 -7.22
C ASP A 325 2.41 -4.45 -8.46
N MET A 326 3.30 -3.47 -8.63
CA MET A 326 3.39 -2.65 -9.84
C MET A 326 3.64 -3.51 -11.09
N CYS A 327 4.61 -4.42 -11.02
CA CYS A 327 4.91 -5.36 -12.11
C CYS A 327 3.68 -6.19 -12.51
N ARG A 328 3.03 -6.85 -11.54
CA ARG A 328 1.84 -7.70 -11.80
C ARG A 328 0.64 -6.90 -12.27
N TYR A 329 0.42 -5.72 -11.68
CA TYR A 329 -0.71 -4.88 -12.04
C TYR A 329 -0.57 -4.37 -13.48
N TYR A 330 0.58 -3.80 -13.85
CA TYR A 330 0.78 -3.30 -15.21
C TYR A 330 0.86 -4.41 -16.26
N ALA A 331 1.34 -5.61 -15.91
CA ALA A 331 1.23 -6.79 -16.75
C ALA A 331 -0.25 -7.10 -17.10
N GLY A 332 -1.12 -7.11 -16.09
CA GLY A 332 -2.56 -7.33 -16.28
C GLY A 332 -3.25 -6.21 -17.06
N VAL A 333 -2.93 -4.94 -16.78
CA VAL A 333 -3.46 -3.79 -17.54
C VAL A 333 -3.01 -3.85 -19.00
N ALA A 334 -1.75 -4.21 -19.26
CA ALA A 334 -1.21 -4.32 -20.61
C ALA A 334 -1.91 -5.38 -21.44
N ARG A 335 -2.17 -6.57 -20.88
CA ARG A 335 -2.95 -7.61 -21.57
C ARG A 335 -4.35 -7.13 -21.93
N LYS A 336 -4.97 -6.34 -21.06
CA LYS A 336 -6.32 -5.83 -21.26
C LYS A 336 -6.38 -4.74 -22.34
N LEU A 337 -5.48 -3.75 -22.26
CA LEU A 337 -5.46 -2.60 -23.17
C LEU A 337 -4.83 -2.89 -24.54
N MET A 338 -3.81 -3.75 -24.58
CA MET A 338 -2.96 -3.95 -25.77
C MET A 338 -2.96 -5.40 -26.27
N GLY A 339 -3.81 -6.28 -25.70
CA GLY A 339 -3.86 -7.69 -26.11
C GLY A 339 -4.43 -7.89 -27.51
N LYS A 340 -5.34 -7.02 -27.94
CA LYS A 340 -5.89 -6.98 -29.31
C LYS A 340 -6.43 -5.57 -29.61
N PRO A 341 -6.54 -5.17 -30.88
CA PRO A 341 -7.24 -3.95 -31.24
C PRO A 341 -8.71 -3.96 -30.82
N ASP A 342 -9.23 -2.81 -30.42
CA ASP A 342 -10.65 -2.61 -30.15
C ASP A 342 -11.40 -2.38 -31.46
N ALA A 343 -12.45 -3.17 -31.69
CA ALA A 343 -13.35 -2.96 -32.82
C ALA A 343 -14.28 -1.78 -32.52
N LEU A 344 -14.26 -0.78 -33.39
CA LEU A 344 -15.15 0.39 -33.30
C LEU A 344 -16.39 0.16 -34.16
N ALA A 345 -17.53 0.66 -33.69
CA ALA A 345 -18.75 0.64 -34.47
C ALA A 345 -18.58 1.49 -35.75
N GLY A 346 -19.10 0.98 -36.86
CA GLY A 346 -19.02 1.63 -38.17
C GLY A 346 -20.13 1.14 -39.09
N PRO A 347 -20.21 1.70 -40.31
CA PRO A 347 -21.16 1.26 -41.30
C PRO A 347 -20.90 -0.19 -41.74
N THR A 348 -21.93 -0.80 -42.31
CA THR A 348 -21.80 -2.10 -42.96
C THR A 348 -20.73 -2.06 -44.05
N GLY A 349 -19.93 -3.14 -44.17
CA GLY A 349 -18.87 -3.19 -45.18
C GLY A 349 -17.62 -2.35 -44.85
N GLU A 350 -17.45 -1.96 -43.59
CA GLU A 350 -16.26 -1.30 -43.07
C GLU A 350 -15.81 -1.97 -41.77
N SER A 351 -14.50 -2.14 -41.58
CA SER A 351 -13.93 -2.51 -40.29
C SER A 351 -13.07 -1.36 -39.75
N ASN A 352 -13.33 -0.96 -38.51
CA ASN A 352 -12.58 0.06 -37.80
C ASN A 352 -11.95 -0.55 -36.57
N GLN A 353 -10.62 -0.46 -36.45
CA GLN A 353 -9.89 -1.03 -35.33
C GLN A 353 -8.98 0.02 -34.70
N LEU A 354 -9.14 0.26 -33.40
CA LEU A 354 -8.26 1.11 -32.60
C LEU A 354 -7.21 0.25 -31.90
N SER A 355 -5.94 0.62 -32.01
CA SER A 355 -4.83 -0.09 -31.37
C SER A 355 -3.88 0.87 -30.67
N LEU A 356 -3.26 0.40 -29.60
CA LEU A 356 -2.33 1.14 -28.77
C LEU A 356 -0.90 0.62 -28.96
N HIS A 357 0.04 1.55 -29.12
CA HIS A 357 1.46 1.28 -29.42
C HIS A 357 2.36 2.11 -28.51
N GLY A 358 3.56 1.63 -28.20
CA GLY A 358 4.58 2.41 -27.49
C GLY A 358 4.89 3.72 -28.20
N ARG A 359 5.16 4.78 -27.44
CA ARG A 359 5.49 6.10 -28.01
C ARG A 359 6.93 6.18 -28.52
N GLY A 360 7.85 5.42 -27.93
CA GLY A 360 9.28 5.51 -28.24
C GLY A 360 10.15 5.34 -27.00
N VAL A 361 11.18 6.17 -26.87
CA VAL A 361 12.08 6.16 -25.71
C VAL A 361 11.48 6.99 -24.57
N PHE A 362 11.34 6.38 -23.41
CA PHE A 362 10.98 7.04 -22.16
C PHE A 362 12.19 7.19 -21.24
N VAL A 363 12.30 8.36 -20.60
CA VAL A 363 13.24 8.58 -19.50
C VAL A 363 12.46 8.49 -18.19
N CYS A 364 12.81 7.50 -17.36
CA CYS A 364 12.21 7.31 -16.03
C CYS A 364 13.15 7.90 -14.97
N ILE A 365 12.70 8.95 -14.27
CA ILE A 365 13.47 9.66 -13.24
C ILE A 365 12.82 9.41 -11.88
N SER A 366 13.45 8.60 -11.05
CA SER A 366 12.88 8.17 -9.78
C SER A 366 13.48 8.92 -8.57
N PRO A 367 12.72 9.00 -7.45
CA PRO A 367 13.19 9.62 -6.22
C PRO A 367 13.95 8.60 -5.36
N TRP A 368 14.59 9.10 -4.29
CA TRP A 368 15.34 8.28 -3.33
C TRP A 368 14.46 7.68 -2.23
N ASN A 369 13.26 8.21 -2.02
CA ASN A 369 12.44 7.87 -0.86
C ASN A 369 11.57 6.62 -1.05
N PHE A 370 11.34 6.21 -2.30
CA PHE A 370 10.87 4.87 -2.67
C PHE A 370 11.75 4.37 -3.81
N PRO A 371 13.01 4.04 -3.49
CA PRO A 371 14.03 3.82 -4.50
C PRO A 371 13.87 2.51 -5.27
N LEU A 372 13.01 1.59 -4.79
CA LEU A 372 12.64 0.37 -5.49
C LEU A 372 11.22 0.45 -6.06
N ALA A 373 10.22 0.81 -5.27
CA ALA A 373 8.82 0.72 -5.70
C ALA A 373 8.47 1.72 -6.80
N ILE A 374 8.77 3.00 -6.61
CA ILE A 374 8.49 4.03 -7.62
C ILE A 374 9.40 3.85 -8.84
N PHE A 375 10.68 3.54 -8.62
CA PHE A 375 11.61 3.20 -9.71
C PHE A 375 11.06 2.08 -10.59
N THR A 376 10.71 0.94 -9.98
CA THR A 376 10.16 -0.21 -10.69
C THR A 376 8.82 0.09 -11.32
N GLY A 377 7.94 0.83 -10.64
CA GLY A 377 6.62 1.19 -11.18
C GLY A 377 6.69 2.04 -12.45
N GLN A 378 7.53 3.07 -12.48
CA GLN A 378 7.72 3.90 -13.67
C GLN A 378 8.29 3.08 -14.83
N VAL A 379 9.34 2.28 -14.56
CA VAL A 379 10.03 1.46 -15.56
C VAL A 379 9.09 0.38 -16.11
N ALA A 380 8.41 -0.37 -15.23
CA ALA A 380 7.50 -1.45 -15.61
C ALA A 380 6.32 -0.92 -16.44
N ALA A 381 5.76 0.26 -16.11
CA ALA A 381 4.69 0.86 -16.89
C ALA A 381 5.14 1.19 -18.32
N ALA A 382 6.30 1.84 -18.48
CA ALA A 382 6.83 2.19 -19.79
C ALA A 382 7.15 0.94 -20.63
N LEU A 383 7.78 -0.07 -20.03
CA LEU A 383 8.07 -1.36 -20.67
C LEU A 383 6.80 -2.10 -21.08
N ALA A 384 5.81 -2.19 -20.18
CA ALA A 384 4.51 -2.82 -20.44
C ALA A 384 3.83 -2.21 -21.68
N ALA A 385 3.91 -0.88 -21.81
CA ALA A 385 3.36 -0.10 -22.90
C ALA A 385 4.14 -0.19 -24.22
N GLY A 386 5.25 -0.93 -24.29
CA GLY A 386 6.04 -1.11 -25.53
C GLY A 386 7.14 -0.05 -25.74
N ASN A 387 7.51 0.71 -24.70
CA ASN A 387 8.58 1.71 -24.79
C ASN A 387 9.93 1.12 -24.39
N ALA A 388 11.01 1.63 -25.00
CA ALA A 388 12.35 1.48 -24.44
C ALA A 388 12.55 2.51 -23.32
N VAL A 389 13.38 2.18 -22.33
CA VAL A 389 13.51 2.93 -21.09
C VAL A 389 14.96 3.24 -20.78
N ILE A 390 15.23 4.51 -20.48
CA ILE A 390 16.45 4.96 -19.83
C ILE A 390 16.08 5.31 -18.39
N ALA A 391 16.53 4.48 -17.44
CA ALA A 391 16.20 4.60 -16.04
C ALA A 391 17.30 5.37 -15.28
N LYS A 392 16.94 6.54 -14.76
CA LYS A 392 17.80 7.41 -13.95
C LYS A 392 17.33 7.37 -12.50
N PRO A 393 18.05 6.71 -11.58
CA PRO A 393 17.72 6.71 -10.16
C PRO A 393 18.10 8.05 -9.51
N ALA A 394 17.62 8.29 -8.29
CA ALA A 394 18.18 9.33 -7.42
C ALA A 394 19.65 9.02 -7.08
N ASP A 395 20.44 10.06 -6.83
CA ASP A 395 21.90 9.91 -6.60
C ASP A 395 22.22 9.26 -5.25
N GLN A 396 21.27 9.32 -4.30
CA GLN A 396 21.37 8.71 -2.97
C GLN A 396 21.17 7.19 -2.99
N THR A 397 20.41 6.67 -3.95
CA THR A 397 19.92 5.27 -3.94
C THR A 397 20.17 4.55 -5.26
N VAL A 398 21.45 4.50 -5.65
CA VAL A 398 21.89 4.00 -6.96
C VAL A 398 22.05 2.48 -6.95
N LEU A 399 22.46 1.88 -5.82
CA LEU A 399 22.72 0.44 -5.72
C LEU A 399 21.44 -0.37 -5.90
N ILE A 400 20.34 0.04 -5.25
CA ILE A 400 19.05 -0.63 -5.37
C ILE A 400 18.43 -0.48 -6.77
N GLY A 401 18.55 0.68 -7.40
CA GLY A 401 18.11 0.89 -8.77
C GLY A 401 18.89 0.01 -9.77
N HIS A 402 20.21 -0.10 -9.57
CA HIS A 402 21.05 -0.99 -10.36
C HIS A 402 20.66 -2.46 -10.18
N ALA A 403 20.44 -2.90 -8.94
CA ALA A 403 19.98 -4.26 -8.64
C ALA A 403 18.62 -4.56 -9.29
N ALA A 404 17.69 -3.60 -9.27
CA ALA A 404 16.37 -3.73 -9.91
C ALA A 404 16.48 -3.89 -11.44
N VAL A 405 17.35 -3.12 -12.11
CA VAL A 405 17.56 -3.26 -13.56
C VAL A 405 18.18 -4.60 -13.92
N LYS A 406 19.19 -5.07 -13.15
CA LYS A 406 19.75 -6.41 -13.36
C LYS A 406 18.70 -7.51 -13.20
N LEU A 407 17.80 -7.37 -12.23
CA LEU A 407 16.69 -8.30 -12.04
C LEU A 407 15.71 -8.27 -13.23
N LEU A 408 15.38 -7.09 -13.76
CA LEU A 408 14.53 -6.96 -14.94
C LEU A 408 15.19 -7.58 -16.19
N HIS A 409 16.50 -7.47 -16.34
CA HIS A 409 17.23 -8.18 -17.39
C HIS A 409 17.14 -9.70 -17.24
N GLU A 410 17.37 -10.20 -16.04
CA GLU A 410 17.22 -11.62 -15.73
C GLU A 410 15.79 -12.12 -15.98
N ALA A 411 14.78 -11.28 -15.70
CA ALA A 411 13.39 -11.62 -15.97
C ALA A 411 13.07 -11.74 -17.47
N GLY A 412 13.89 -11.13 -18.34
CA GLY A 412 13.79 -11.22 -19.80
C GLY A 412 13.73 -9.89 -20.54
N VAL A 413 13.89 -8.73 -19.86
CA VAL A 413 13.95 -7.43 -20.55
C VAL A 413 15.31 -7.27 -21.25
N PRO A 414 15.36 -7.06 -22.59
CA PRO A 414 16.64 -6.91 -23.28
C PRO A 414 17.45 -5.70 -22.79
N GLU A 415 18.78 -5.83 -22.73
CA GLU A 415 19.69 -4.78 -22.24
C GLU A 415 19.63 -3.48 -23.06
N ALA A 416 19.36 -3.55 -24.36
CA ALA A 416 19.19 -2.36 -25.19
C ALA A 416 17.82 -1.67 -24.98
N VAL A 417 16.82 -2.41 -24.47
CA VAL A 417 15.46 -1.90 -24.21
C VAL A 417 15.40 -1.18 -22.87
N LEU A 418 16.07 -1.69 -21.84
CA LEU A 418 16.15 -1.06 -20.51
C LEU A 418 17.60 -0.76 -20.17
N GLN A 419 17.93 0.51 -19.95
CA GLN A 419 19.31 0.91 -19.62
C GLN A 419 19.35 1.68 -18.32
N PHE A 420 20.33 1.36 -17.47
CA PHE A 420 20.53 2.01 -16.18
C PHE A 420 21.55 3.14 -16.30
N LEU A 421 21.14 4.36 -15.98
CA LEU A 421 21.91 5.57 -16.26
C LEU A 421 21.98 6.48 -15.02
N PRO A 422 22.79 6.13 -14.00
CA PRO A 422 23.04 7.02 -12.88
C PRO A 422 23.80 8.25 -13.38
N GLY A 423 23.37 9.45 -12.98
CA GLY A 423 24.00 10.68 -13.45
C GLY A 423 23.45 11.93 -12.81
N LYS A 424 24.20 13.02 -12.91
CA LYS A 424 23.79 14.34 -12.39
C LYS A 424 22.57 14.85 -13.14
N GLY A 425 21.59 15.39 -12.41
CA GLY A 425 20.32 15.86 -12.98
C GLY A 425 20.50 16.90 -14.08
N SER A 426 21.44 17.84 -13.92
CA SER A 426 21.77 18.85 -14.93
C SER A 426 22.31 18.25 -16.23
N MET A 427 23.16 17.22 -16.13
CA MET A 427 23.76 16.54 -17.27
C MET A 427 22.71 15.76 -18.07
N ILE A 428 21.86 14.99 -17.37
CA ILE A 428 20.75 14.26 -17.99
C ILE A 428 19.73 15.23 -18.61
N GLY A 429 19.38 16.31 -17.90
CA GLY A 429 18.47 17.35 -18.40
C GLY A 429 18.96 17.98 -19.70
N ASN A 430 20.23 18.37 -19.76
CA ASN A 430 20.78 19.07 -20.92
C ASN A 430 21.07 18.15 -22.11
N MET A 431 21.53 16.93 -21.87
CA MET A 431 22.01 16.05 -22.94
C MET A 431 20.98 15.02 -23.41
N LEU A 432 20.06 14.62 -22.55
CA LEU A 432 19.06 13.59 -22.87
C LEU A 432 17.68 14.22 -23.13
N LEU A 433 17.20 15.08 -22.24
CA LEU A 433 15.81 15.59 -22.34
C LEU A 433 15.61 16.60 -23.48
N THR A 434 16.68 17.17 -24.02
CA THR A 434 16.64 18.08 -25.18
C THR A 434 16.53 17.36 -26.52
N LYS A 435 16.70 16.03 -26.53
CA LYS A 435 16.78 15.22 -27.75
C LYS A 435 15.39 14.92 -28.33
N PRO A 436 15.21 14.98 -29.66
CA PRO A 436 13.92 14.70 -30.31
C PRO A 436 13.47 13.24 -30.19
N GLU A 437 14.40 12.30 -29.98
CA GLU A 437 14.13 10.87 -29.84
C GLU A 437 13.44 10.51 -28.52
N VAL A 438 13.50 11.39 -27.51
CA VAL A 438 12.80 11.20 -26.23
C VAL A 438 11.32 11.52 -26.41
N ALA A 439 10.52 10.45 -26.45
CA ALA A 439 9.07 10.50 -26.65
C ALA A 439 8.31 10.83 -25.35
N GLY A 440 8.93 10.61 -24.19
CA GLY A 440 8.31 10.93 -22.91
C GLY A 440 9.27 10.91 -21.72
N VAL A 441 8.84 11.58 -20.64
CA VAL A 441 9.49 11.56 -19.33
C VAL A 441 8.44 11.16 -18.29
N CYS A 442 8.77 10.15 -17.50
CA CYS A 442 8.02 9.82 -16.29
C CYS A 442 8.92 10.12 -15.10
N MET A 443 8.54 11.10 -14.29
CA MET A 443 9.32 11.55 -13.15
C MET A 443 8.51 11.55 -11.86
N THR A 444 9.21 11.26 -10.76
CA THR A 444 8.70 11.51 -9.41
C THR A 444 9.78 12.20 -8.60
N GLY A 445 9.46 13.34 -7.98
CA GLY A 445 10.46 14.23 -7.38
C GLY A 445 9.88 15.59 -6.98
N SER A 446 10.72 16.62 -6.89
CA SER A 446 10.26 17.94 -6.45
C SER A 446 9.51 18.70 -7.55
N THR A 447 8.62 19.62 -7.15
CA THR A 447 7.85 20.47 -8.06
C THR A 447 8.76 21.35 -8.92
N GLU A 448 9.86 21.85 -8.37
CA GLU A 448 10.86 22.67 -9.08
C GLU A 448 11.55 21.88 -10.19
N THR A 449 11.86 20.61 -9.91
CA THR A 449 12.45 19.71 -10.90
C THR A 449 11.46 19.42 -12.03
N ALA A 450 10.19 19.17 -11.70
CA ALA A 450 9.13 18.96 -12.68
C ALA A 450 8.94 20.17 -13.61
N TRP A 451 8.93 21.39 -13.06
CA TRP A 451 8.84 22.60 -13.88
C TRP A 451 10.03 22.77 -14.82
N THR A 452 11.24 22.43 -14.34
CA THR A 452 12.45 22.49 -15.16
C THR A 452 12.36 21.51 -16.33
N ILE A 453 11.98 20.25 -16.06
CA ILE A 453 11.77 19.23 -17.08
C ILE A 453 10.71 19.68 -18.09
N ASN A 454 9.57 20.19 -17.61
CA ASN A 454 8.48 20.63 -18.48
C ASN A 454 8.94 21.74 -19.45
N ARG A 455 9.64 22.75 -18.95
CA ARG A 455 10.19 23.84 -19.79
C ARG A 455 11.21 23.32 -20.79
N THR A 456 12.10 22.41 -20.38
CA THR A 456 13.08 21.80 -21.27
C THR A 456 12.41 21.03 -22.40
N LEU A 457 11.39 20.22 -22.10
CA LEU A 457 10.65 19.45 -23.11
C LEU A 457 9.89 20.35 -24.09
N ALA A 458 9.26 21.42 -23.57
CA ALA A 458 8.48 22.38 -24.35
C ALA A 458 9.34 23.27 -25.27
N ALA A 459 10.62 23.49 -24.92
CA ALA A 459 11.55 24.29 -25.71
C ALA A 459 12.06 23.58 -26.99
N ARG A 460 11.72 22.30 -27.21
CA ARG A 460 12.18 21.52 -28.36
C ARG A 460 11.33 21.79 -29.60
N ASN A 461 11.98 21.92 -30.76
CA ASN A 461 11.33 21.87 -32.07
C ASN A 461 11.16 20.42 -32.55
N ALA A 462 10.44 19.60 -31.77
CA ALA A 462 10.25 18.17 -32.00
C ALA A 462 8.81 17.74 -31.63
N GLN A 463 8.50 16.45 -31.74
CA GLN A 463 7.25 15.91 -31.21
C GLN A 463 7.08 16.29 -29.73
N ILE A 464 5.89 16.77 -29.37
CA ILE A 464 5.56 17.10 -27.98
C ILE A 464 5.62 15.82 -27.16
N ALA A 465 6.59 15.74 -26.24
CA ALA A 465 6.76 14.58 -25.38
C ALA A 465 5.64 14.50 -24.34
N SER A 466 5.31 13.26 -23.96
CA SER A 466 4.52 13.03 -22.75
C SER A 466 5.34 13.38 -21.51
N LEU A 467 4.79 14.18 -20.60
CA LEU A 467 5.29 14.33 -19.24
C LEU A 467 4.29 13.71 -18.28
N ILE A 468 4.77 12.82 -17.43
CA ILE A 468 4.09 12.34 -16.23
C ILE A 468 4.96 12.80 -15.07
N ALA A 469 4.45 13.71 -14.25
CA ALA A 469 5.18 14.23 -13.11
C ALA A 469 4.34 14.08 -11.85
N GLU A 470 4.80 13.23 -10.95
CA GLU A 470 4.26 13.10 -9.59
C GLU A 470 5.19 13.87 -8.65
N THR A 471 4.64 14.80 -7.86
CA THR A 471 5.44 15.73 -7.05
C THR A 471 5.06 15.69 -5.58
N GLY A 472 5.40 16.74 -4.83
CA GLY A 472 5.20 16.82 -3.38
C GLY A 472 3.76 17.08 -2.94
N GLY A 473 3.55 17.20 -1.63
CA GLY A 473 2.26 17.54 -1.05
C GLY A 473 2.37 18.26 0.29
N GLN A 474 1.45 19.20 0.54
CA GLN A 474 1.22 19.79 1.86
C GLN A 474 0.04 19.08 2.54
N ASN A 475 0.19 17.77 2.77
CA ASN A 475 -0.93 16.90 3.11
C ASN A 475 -1.49 17.17 4.51
N ALA A 476 -2.81 17.21 4.60
CA ALA A 476 -3.53 17.47 5.84
C ALA A 476 -4.21 16.20 6.39
N LEU A 477 -4.46 16.19 7.70
CA LEU A 477 -5.36 15.26 8.36
C LEU A 477 -6.37 16.11 9.14
N ILE A 478 -7.67 15.97 8.88
CA ILE A 478 -8.74 16.71 9.56
C ILE A 478 -9.43 15.76 10.53
N ALA A 479 -9.53 16.16 11.80
CA ALA A 479 -10.27 15.45 12.82
C ALA A 479 -11.33 16.36 13.46
N ASP A 480 -12.58 15.90 13.48
CA ASP A 480 -13.66 16.52 14.24
C ASP A 480 -13.80 15.91 15.64
N SER A 481 -14.68 16.47 16.47
CA SER A 481 -14.89 16.03 17.85
C SER A 481 -15.49 14.63 17.99
N SER A 482 -15.99 14.02 16.91
CA SER A 482 -16.53 12.67 16.91
C SER A 482 -15.46 11.58 16.70
N ALA A 483 -14.25 11.98 16.29
CA ALA A 483 -13.11 11.09 16.12
C ALA A 483 -12.76 10.39 17.45
N LEU A 484 -12.26 9.15 17.34
CA LEU A 484 -11.69 8.44 18.49
C LEU A 484 -10.23 8.90 18.68
N PRO A 485 -9.87 9.59 19.79
CA PRO A 485 -8.53 10.16 19.96
C PRO A 485 -7.40 9.14 19.83
N GLU A 486 -7.58 7.91 20.34
CA GLU A 486 -6.58 6.85 20.31
C GLU A 486 -6.28 6.41 18.87
N GLN A 487 -7.32 6.30 18.03
CA GLN A 487 -7.17 5.95 16.63
C GLN A 487 -6.55 7.11 15.85
N LEU A 488 -7.02 8.34 16.08
CA LEU A 488 -6.49 9.55 15.46
C LEU A 488 -4.99 9.72 15.74
N VAL A 489 -4.57 9.61 17.00
CA VAL A 489 -3.16 9.75 17.39
C VAL A 489 -2.31 8.66 16.77
N LYS A 490 -2.77 7.40 16.82
CA LYS A 490 -2.06 6.29 16.17
C LYS A 490 -1.83 6.54 14.67
N ASP A 491 -2.88 6.98 13.97
CA ASP A 491 -2.81 7.24 12.54
C ASP A 491 -2.02 8.51 12.20
N ALA A 492 -2.04 9.53 13.07
CA ALA A 492 -1.21 10.73 12.94
C ALA A 492 0.27 10.43 13.12
N ILE A 493 0.64 9.64 14.14
CA ILE A 493 2.01 9.16 14.37
C ILE A 493 2.52 8.41 13.14
N ALA A 494 1.75 7.40 12.68
CA ALA A 494 2.13 6.61 11.52
C ALA A 494 2.25 7.49 10.26
N SER A 495 1.30 8.38 10.02
CA SER A 495 1.29 9.21 8.82
C SER A 495 2.38 10.27 8.80
N ALA A 496 2.80 10.80 9.96
CA ALA A 496 3.78 11.89 10.03
C ALA A 496 5.22 11.40 10.16
N PHE A 497 5.45 10.31 10.89
CA PHE A 497 6.80 9.92 11.32
C PHE A 497 7.32 8.62 10.72
N ASP A 498 6.45 7.75 10.15
CA ASP A 498 6.92 6.57 9.41
C ASP A 498 7.91 6.98 8.31
N SER A 499 9.00 6.22 8.18
CA SER A 499 10.10 6.51 7.25
C SER A 499 10.70 7.91 7.45
N ALA A 500 10.74 8.37 8.70
CA ALA A 500 11.14 9.73 9.08
C ALA A 500 10.34 10.81 8.35
N GLY A 501 9.06 10.58 8.06
CA GLY A 501 8.22 11.53 7.31
C GLY A 501 8.64 11.74 5.86
N GLN A 502 9.53 10.91 5.32
CA GLN A 502 10.06 11.01 3.95
C GLN A 502 9.14 10.32 2.92
N ARG A 503 7.83 10.45 3.10
CA ARG A 503 6.83 10.01 2.11
C ARG A 503 6.16 11.25 1.53
N CYS A 504 5.93 11.28 0.22
CA CYS A 504 5.13 12.35 -0.40
C CYS A 504 3.70 12.37 0.15
N SER A 505 3.19 11.25 0.66
CA SER A 505 1.88 11.12 1.32
C SER A 505 1.88 11.40 2.83
N ALA A 506 3.03 11.72 3.43
CA ALA A 506 3.11 11.90 4.88
C ALA A 506 2.25 13.09 5.35
N ALA A 507 1.66 12.96 6.55
CA ALA A 507 0.92 14.04 7.18
C ALA A 507 1.87 15.19 7.52
N ARG A 508 1.61 16.36 6.93
CA ARG A 508 2.34 17.60 7.24
C ARG A 508 1.61 18.42 8.29
N VAL A 509 0.27 18.38 8.26
CA VAL A 509 -0.58 19.18 9.13
C VAL A 509 -1.75 18.35 9.67
N LEU A 510 -1.94 18.35 10.99
CA LEU A 510 -3.13 17.85 11.68
C LEU A 510 -4.03 19.03 12.05
N PHE A 511 -5.20 19.11 11.44
CA PHE A 511 -6.29 19.98 11.87
C PHE A 511 -7.16 19.24 12.88
N VAL A 512 -7.23 19.72 14.11
CA VAL A 512 -8.03 19.10 15.18
C VAL A 512 -9.05 20.10 15.72
N GLN A 513 -10.31 19.66 15.85
CA GLN A 513 -11.38 20.51 16.38
C GLN A 513 -11.07 20.89 17.83
N ASP A 514 -11.29 22.16 18.17
CA ASP A 514 -10.88 22.76 19.45
C ASP A 514 -11.38 21.97 20.67
N ASP A 515 -12.61 21.43 20.60
CA ASP A 515 -13.26 20.66 21.67
C ASP A 515 -12.49 19.41 22.12
N ILE A 516 -11.68 18.81 21.25
CA ILE A 516 -10.87 17.60 21.55
C ILE A 516 -9.37 17.85 21.48
N ALA A 517 -8.94 19.06 21.10
CA ALA A 517 -7.57 19.35 20.73
C ALA A 517 -6.58 19.14 21.88
N ASP A 518 -6.90 19.57 23.12
CA ASP A 518 -5.98 19.38 24.26
C ASP A 518 -5.76 17.90 24.58
N LYS A 519 -6.84 17.10 24.57
CA LYS A 519 -6.76 15.65 24.80
C LYS A 519 -5.91 14.97 23.71
N VAL A 520 -6.14 15.34 22.44
CA VAL A 520 -5.39 14.79 21.30
C VAL A 520 -3.91 15.20 21.35
N ILE A 521 -3.60 16.47 21.65
CA ILE A 521 -2.22 16.97 21.74
C ILE A 521 -1.47 16.29 22.89
N ALA A 522 -2.11 16.13 24.06
CA ALA A 522 -1.50 15.42 25.18
C ALA A 522 -1.21 13.95 24.84
N MET A 523 -2.17 13.24 24.23
CA MET A 523 -2.00 11.84 23.83
C MET A 523 -0.98 11.69 22.69
N LEU A 524 -0.95 12.64 21.74
CA LEU A 524 0.07 12.71 20.68
C LEU A 524 1.47 12.86 21.28
N SER A 525 1.65 13.78 22.22
CA SER A 525 2.91 13.96 22.92
C SER A 525 3.35 12.68 23.64
N GLY A 526 2.44 12.01 24.35
CA GLY A 526 2.73 10.74 25.03
C GLY A 526 3.05 9.59 24.05
N ALA A 527 2.34 9.50 22.92
CA ALA A 527 2.66 8.52 21.89
C ALA A 527 4.02 8.79 21.23
N MET A 528 4.42 10.06 21.11
CA MET A 528 5.75 10.43 20.61
C MET A 528 6.87 10.06 21.60
N ASP A 529 6.62 10.03 22.92
CA ASP A 529 7.60 9.57 23.91
C ASP A 529 8.00 8.10 23.71
N GLU A 530 7.12 7.29 23.14
CA GLU A 530 7.35 5.86 22.89
C GLU A 530 8.11 5.58 21.59
N LEU A 531 8.33 6.59 20.74
CA LEU A 531 9.04 6.43 19.46
C LEU A 531 10.53 6.19 19.68
N LYS A 532 11.04 5.11 19.09
CA LYS A 532 12.47 4.81 19.05
C LYS A 532 13.10 5.28 17.74
N VAL A 533 14.01 6.23 17.86
CA VAL A 533 14.83 6.74 16.74
C VAL A 533 16.20 6.06 16.78
N GLY A 534 16.64 5.47 15.66
CA GLY A 534 17.93 4.79 15.63
C GLY A 534 18.18 3.98 14.36
N ASP A 535 19.02 2.94 14.50
CA ASP A 535 19.38 2.05 13.39
C ASP A 535 18.13 1.36 12.81
N PRO A 536 17.79 1.60 11.54
CA PRO A 536 16.60 1.04 10.91
C PRO A 536 16.65 -0.49 10.72
N ALA A 537 17.82 -1.13 10.92
CA ALA A 537 17.95 -2.58 10.88
C ALA A 537 17.41 -3.27 12.14
N LEU A 538 17.20 -2.53 13.24
CA LEU A 538 16.63 -3.07 14.48
C LEU A 538 15.10 -3.10 14.39
N LEU A 539 14.50 -4.24 14.76
CA LEU A 539 13.04 -4.39 14.80
C LEU A 539 12.36 -3.39 15.75
N SER A 540 13.09 -2.95 16.78
CA SER A 540 12.61 -1.98 17.76
C SER A 540 12.63 -0.53 17.29
N THR A 541 13.20 -0.23 16.11
CA THR A 541 13.31 1.14 15.61
C THR A 541 12.05 1.53 14.86
N ASP A 542 11.40 2.61 15.29
CA ASP A 542 10.21 3.16 14.65
C ASP A 542 10.58 4.19 13.58
N VAL A 543 11.63 4.98 13.82
CA VAL A 543 12.06 6.07 12.94
C VAL A 543 13.56 5.97 12.63
N GLY A 544 13.87 5.81 11.34
CA GLY A 544 15.24 5.80 10.82
C GLY A 544 15.83 7.19 10.57
N PRO A 545 17.01 7.27 9.91
CA PRO A 545 17.64 8.54 9.53
C PRO A 545 16.87 9.23 8.39
N VAL A 546 17.16 10.52 8.20
CA VAL A 546 16.88 11.20 6.94
C VAL A 546 17.99 10.90 5.93
N ILE A 547 17.70 11.00 4.63
CA ILE A 547 18.53 10.39 3.58
C ILE A 547 19.97 10.92 3.50
N ASP A 548 20.18 12.22 3.71
CA ASP A 548 21.50 12.85 3.59
C ASP A 548 21.63 14.13 4.42
N GLU A 549 22.84 14.67 4.47
CA GLU A 549 23.16 15.88 5.24
C GLU A 549 22.46 17.14 4.71
N PRO A 550 22.37 17.40 3.39
CA PRO A 550 21.53 18.49 2.87
C PRO A 550 20.07 18.43 3.34
N SER A 551 19.44 17.25 3.30
CA SER A 551 18.09 17.03 3.83
C SER A 551 18.04 17.29 5.33
N ARG A 552 18.97 16.73 6.12
CA ARG A 552 19.05 16.96 7.57
C ARG A 552 19.16 18.43 7.91
N LYS A 553 20.03 19.16 7.21
CA LYS A 553 20.25 20.59 7.41
C LYS A 553 18.99 21.40 7.09
N SER A 554 18.35 21.17 5.95
CA SER A 554 17.12 21.87 5.57
C SER A 554 16.02 21.69 6.63
N LEU A 555 15.88 20.47 7.16
CA LEU A 555 14.91 20.17 8.20
C LEU A 555 15.26 20.80 9.55
N ALA A 556 16.55 20.83 9.90
CA ALA A 556 17.03 21.51 11.10
C ALA A 556 16.80 23.03 11.03
N ASP A 557 17.01 23.63 9.86
CA ASP A 557 16.78 25.06 9.62
C ASP A 557 15.27 25.39 9.76
N HIS A 558 14.37 24.53 9.24
CA HIS A 558 12.93 24.69 9.47
C HIS A 558 12.54 24.51 10.94
N ALA A 559 13.10 23.51 11.64
CA ALA A 559 12.84 23.31 13.06
C ALA A 559 13.28 24.52 13.90
N ALA A 560 14.47 25.06 13.65
CA ALA A 560 14.97 26.26 14.33
C ALA A 560 14.06 27.48 14.10
N ARG A 561 13.49 27.63 12.91
CA ARG A 561 12.47 28.66 12.63
C ARG A 561 11.19 28.41 13.45
N MET A 562 10.67 27.18 13.46
CA MET A 562 9.46 26.82 14.20
C MET A 562 9.60 26.98 15.71
N ASP A 563 10.78 26.76 16.27
CA ASP A 563 11.06 27.01 17.70
C ASP A 563 10.86 28.48 18.09
N THR A 564 10.89 29.40 17.13
CA THR A 564 10.66 30.85 17.36
C THR A 564 9.26 31.31 17.00
N GLU A 565 8.60 30.68 16.02
CA GLU A 565 7.33 31.15 15.44
C GLU A 565 6.11 30.32 15.86
N ALA A 566 6.32 29.14 16.45
CA ALA A 566 5.29 28.18 16.84
C ALA A 566 5.50 27.66 18.26
N LYS A 567 4.48 26.98 18.81
CA LYS A 567 4.60 26.35 20.12
C LYS A 567 5.03 24.90 19.95
N LEU A 568 6.19 24.54 20.48
CA LEU A 568 6.63 23.15 20.50
C LEU A 568 5.67 22.30 21.35
N ILE A 569 5.10 21.25 20.74
CA ILE A 569 4.32 20.22 21.44
C ILE A 569 5.29 19.19 22.00
N LYS A 570 6.16 18.65 21.14
CA LYS A 570 7.10 17.60 21.52
C LYS A 570 8.29 17.54 20.57
N GLN A 571 9.45 17.21 21.12
CA GLN A 571 10.63 16.76 20.39
C GLN A 571 11.09 15.43 21.02
N VAL A 572 11.25 14.40 20.21
CA VAL A 572 11.75 13.09 20.66
C VAL A 572 13.28 13.17 20.83
N PRO A 573 13.87 12.68 21.93
CA PRO A 573 15.31 12.72 22.13
C PRO A 573 16.04 11.80 21.12
N LEU A 574 17.20 12.23 20.63
CA LEU A 574 18.10 11.37 19.88
C LEU A 574 19.07 10.69 20.84
N GLY A 575 19.26 9.38 20.67
CA GLY A 575 20.26 8.62 21.42
C GLY A 575 21.69 8.80 20.86
N PRO A 576 22.73 8.37 21.62
CA PRO A 576 24.12 8.42 21.18
C PRO A 576 24.39 7.70 19.85
N ASP A 577 23.63 6.63 19.57
CA ASP A 577 23.78 5.83 18.34
C ASP A 577 23.42 6.61 17.06
N CYS A 578 22.70 7.73 17.20
CA CYS A 578 22.36 8.61 16.08
C CYS A 578 23.51 9.55 15.66
N ALA A 579 24.62 9.62 16.42
CA ALA A 579 25.65 10.66 16.25
C ALA A 579 26.39 10.62 14.92
N ASN A 580 26.52 9.43 14.31
CA ASN A 580 27.26 9.23 13.06
C ASN A 580 26.36 9.15 11.81
N GLY A 581 25.04 9.21 12.01
CA GLY A 581 24.05 9.21 10.93
C GLY A 581 23.48 10.59 10.66
N THR A 582 22.59 10.67 9.67
CA THR A 582 21.84 11.88 9.33
C THR A 582 20.46 11.82 9.96
N PHE A 583 20.37 11.95 11.29
CA PHE A 583 19.10 11.91 12.01
C PHE A 583 18.51 13.30 12.25
N LEU A 584 17.18 13.38 12.22
CA LEU A 584 16.41 14.49 12.75
C LEU A 584 15.43 13.95 13.80
N ALA A 585 15.47 14.52 15.00
CA ALA A 585 14.46 14.22 16.02
C ALA A 585 13.04 14.48 15.49
N PRO A 586 12.11 13.51 15.58
CA PRO A 586 10.70 13.74 15.37
C PRO A 586 10.16 14.89 16.22
N ARG A 587 9.41 15.79 15.59
CA ARG A 587 8.87 17.00 16.22
C ARG A 587 7.41 17.23 15.88
N ALA A 588 6.68 17.80 16.83
CA ALA A 588 5.34 18.32 16.64
C ALA A 588 5.26 19.77 17.11
N TYR A 589 4.67 20.64 16.29
CA TYR A 589 4.48 22.06 16.58
C TYR A 589 3.01 22.46 16.46
N GLU A 590 2.50 23.25 17.40
CA GLU A 590 1.20 23.91 17.30
C GLU A 590 1.36 25.25 16.57
N LEU A 591 0.69 25.40 15.43
CA LEU A 591 0.70 26.60 14.59
C LEU A 591 -0.56 27.45 14.82
N LYS A 592 -0.46 28.74 14.52
CA LYS A 592 -1.59 29.67 14.51
C LYS A 592 -2.44 29.52 13.25
N SER A 593 -1.78 29.28 12.11
CA SER A 593 -2.45 29.13 10.81
C SER A 593 -1.58 28.39 9.81
N LEU A 594 -2.21 27.85 8.77
CA LEU A 594 -1.52 27.10 7.72
C LEU A 594 -0.54 27.98 6.92
N SER A 595 -0.79 29.28 6.85
CA SER A 595 0.07 30.26 6.15
C SER A 595 1.50 30.36 6.69
N GLN A 596 1.79 29.81 7.88
CA GLN A 596 3.16 29.68 8.39
C GLN A 596 4.01 28.67 7.60
N LEU A 597 3.37 27.83 6.78
CA LEU A 597 3.99 26.83 5.92
C LEU A 597 3.94 27.27 4.45
N THR A 598 5.09 27.65 3.90
CA THR A 598 5.19 28.17 2.53
C THR A 598 5.55 27.13 1.47
N HIS A 599 6.09 25.98 1.90
CA HIS A 599 6.52 24.88 1.03
C HIS A 599 6.44 23.56 1.79
N GLU A 600 6.62 22.43 1.09
CA GLU A 600 6.66 21.11 1.71
C GLU A 600 7.93 20.93 2.56
N VAL A 601 7.75 20.44 3.79
CA VAL A 601 8.86 20.06 4.67
C VAL A 601 8.97 18.54 4.71
N PHE A 602 9.97 17.99 4.01
CA PHE A 602 10.08 16.56 3.72
C PHE A 602 10.83 15.78 4.82
N GLY A 603 10.25 15.71 6.02
CA GLY A 603 10.88 15.05 7.18
C GLY A 603 9.91 14.84 8.35
N PRO A 604 10.41 14.38 9.52
CA PRO A 604 9.59 13.96 10.65
C PRO A 604 9.14 15.17 11.49
N ILE A 605 8.44 16.12 10.86
CA ILE A 605 7.92 17.33 11.50
C ILE A 605 6.42 17.42 11.23
N LEU A 606 5.62 17.20 12.26
CA LEU A 606 4.16 17.38 12.24
C LEU A 606 3.80 18.78 12.71
N HIS A 607 2.85 19.41 12.04
CA HIS A 607 2.26 20.68 12.47
C HIS A 607 0.83 20.42 12.90
N VAL A 608 0.34 21.08 13.95
CA VAL A 608 -1.01 20.93 14.49
C VAL A 608 -1.70 22.28 14.49
N ILE A 609 -2.93 22.34 13.99
CA ILE A 609 -3.76 23.55 13.95
C ILE A 609 -5.11 23.24 14.58
N ARG A 610 -5.55 24.09 15.50
CA ARG A 610 -6.89 24.02 16.09
C ARG A 610 -7.90 24.72 15.18
N TRP A 611 -9.12 24.22 15.13
CA TRP A 611 -10.22 24.88 14.40
C TRP A 611 -11.54 24.77 15.17
N LYS A 612 -12.42 25.77 15.03
CA LYS A 612 -13.75 25.76 15.66
C LYS A 612 -14.77 25.05 14.79
N ALA A 613 -15.77 24.38 15.38
CA ALA A 613 -16.77 23.60 14.64
C ALA A 613 -17.42 24.33 13.44
N ASN A 614 -17.64 25.65 13.56
CA ASN A 614 -18.22 26.49 12.50
C ASN A 614 -17.19 26.99 11.45
N GLU A 615 -15.96 26.47 11.46
CA GLU A 615 -14.86 26.88 10.58
C GLU A 615 -14.37 25.77 9.65
N LEU A 616 -15.06 24.63 9.58
CA LEU A 616 -14.67 23.51 8.72
C LEU A 616 -14.45 23.94 7.26
N ASP A 617 -15.32 24.78 6.71
CA ASP A 617 -15.16 25.30 5.35
C ASP A 617 -13.88 26.11 5.18
N LYS A 618 -13.50 26.93 6.18
CA LYS A 618 -12.25 27.69 6.14
C LYS A 618 -11.03 26.76 6.17
N VAL A 619 -11.10 25.65 6.90
CA VAL A 619 -10.03 24.63 6.93
C VAL A 619 -9.87 24.00 5.54
N ILE A 620 -10.96 23.57 4.91
CA ILE A 620 -10.93 22.97 3.57
C ILE A 620 -10.39 23.98 2.55
N ASP A 621 -10.86 25.23 2.62
CA ASP A 621 -10.41 26.29 1.72
C ASP A 621 -8.92 26.61 1.90
N ALA A 622 -8.42 26.62 3.14
CA ALA A 622 -7.00 26.82 3.42
C ALA A 622 -6.14 25.68 2.85
N ILE A 623 -6.58 24.42 2.98
CA ILE A 623 -5.89 23.26 2.40
C ILE A 623 -5.82 23.38 0.88
N ASN A 624 -6.95 23.65 0.24
CA ASN A 624 -7.03 23.84 -1.21
C ASN A 624 -6.17 25.02 -1.70
N ALA A 625 -6.06 26.10 -0.91
CA ALA A 625 -5.28 27.29 -1.24
C ALA A 625 -3.76 27.06 -1.23
N THR A 626 -3.26 25.95 -0.66
CA THR A 626 -1.85 25.58 -0.77
C THR A 626 -1.42 25.30 -2.21
N GLY A 627 -2.39 25.01 -3.10
CA GLY A 627 -2.16 24.60 -4.48
C GLY A 627 -1.70 23.14 -4.62
N PHE A 628 -1.34 22.46 -3.54
CA PHE A 628 -1.11 21.03 -3.50
C PHE A 628 -2.42 20.26 -3.38
N GLY A 629 -2.39 18.98 -3.75
CA GLY A 629 -3.58 18.13 -3.80
C GLY A 629 -3.25 16.65 -3.85
N LEU A 630 -2.39 16.15 -2.95
CA LEU A 630 -1.93 14.75 -2.95
C LEU A 630 -2.73 13.84 -2.02
N THR A 631 -2.52 13.92 -0.70
CA THR A 631 -3.27 13.12 0.29
C THR A 631 -4.04 13.97 1.31
N LEU A 632 -5.18 13.45 1.76
CA LEU A 632 -5.98 13.97 2.87
C LEU A 632 -6.47 12.84 3.77
N GLY A 633 -6.26 12.96 5.07
CA GLY A 633 -6.90 12.13 6.09
C GLY A 633 -8.15 12.81 6.66
N ILE A 634 -9.20 12.04 6.91
CA ILE A 634 -10.42 12.48 7.58
C ILE A 634 -10.70 11.53 8.74
N HIS A 635 -10.80 12.05 9.95
CA HIS A 635 -11.24 11.31 11.13
C HIS A 635 -12.56 11.89 11.63
N SER A 636 -13.64 11.15 11.41
CA SER A 636 -15.01 11.51 11.79
C SER A 636 -15.88 10.27 11.80
N ARG A 637 -16.87 10.23 12.69
CA ARG A 637 -17.96 9.23 12.71
C ARG A 637 -19.25 9.76 12.07
N ILE A 638 -19.23 10.98 11.54
CA ILE A 638 -20.40 11.67 11.00
C ILE A 638 -20.33 11.62 9.48
N ASP A 639 -21.21 10.83 8.86
CA ASP A 639 -21.22 10.62 7.40
C ASP A 639 -21.37 11.93 6.60
N SER A 640 -22.18 12.87 7.10
CA SER A 640 -22.35 14.18 6.46
C SER A 640 -21.07 15.01 6.49
N THR A 641 -20.30 14.98 7.59
CA THR A 641 -18.99 15.64 7.67
C THR A 641 -18.00 15.02 6.69
N ILE A 642 -17.93 13.69 6.64
CA ILE A 642 -17.05 12.97 5.72
C ILE A 642 -17.39 13.33 4.26
N ALA A 643 -18.66 13.25 3.91
CA ALA A 643 -19.14 13.57 2.56
C ALA A 643 -18.80 15.02 2.19
N HIS A 644 -19.09 15.97 3.08
CA HIS A 644 -18.81 17.39 2.89
C HIS A 644 -17.32 17.67 2.61
N ILE A 645 -16.43 17.14 3.44
CA ILE A 645 -14.98 17.31 3.25
C ILE A 645 -14.54 16.66 1.94
N SER A 646 -14.92 15.40 1.70
CA SER A 646 -14.48 14.63 0.52
C SER A 646 -14.95 15.20 -0.82
N GLN A 647 -16.10 15.90 -0.85
CA GLN A 647 -16.64 16.52 -2.05
C GLN A 647 -16.00 17.89 -2.36
N ARG A 648 -15.53 18.60 -1.33
CA ARG A 648 -14.97 19.96 -1.47
C ARG A 648 -13.45 19.99 -1.52
N ALA A 649 -12.77 19.02 -0.90
CA ALA A 649 -11.31 18.94 -0.92
C ALA A 649 -10.80 18.57 -2.32
N LYS A 650 -9.77 19.29 -2.77
CA LYS A 650 -9.11 19.11 -4.07
C LYS A 650 -7.84 18.29 -3.89
N VAL A 651 -8.02 16.99 -3.67
CA VAL A 651 -6.94 16.05 -3.39
C VAL A 651 -7.11 14.76 -4.17
N GLY A 652 -5.99 14.17 -4.58
CA GLY A 652 -6.00 12.93 -5.34
C GLY A 652 -6.39 11.71 -4.52
N ASN A 653 -5.97 11.62 -3.26
CA ASN A 653 -6.18 10.44 -2.41
C ASN A 653 -6.73 10.84 -1.04
N CYS A 654 -7.99 10.48 -0.77
CA CYS A 654 -8.67 10.74 0.49
C CYS A 654 -8.80 9.46 1.32
N TYR A 655 -8.50 9.54 2.62
CA TYR A 655 -8.46 8.42 3.55
C TYR A 655 -9.34 8.70 4.77
N VAL A 656 -10.35 7.86 5.03
CA VAL A 656 -11.30 8.07 6.13
C VAL A 656 -11.05 7.05 7.25
N ASN A 657 -10.90 7.54 8.49
CA ASN A 657 -10.72 6.75 9.72
C ASN A 657 -9.58 5.73 9.62
N ARG A 658 -8.46 6.15 9.02
CA ARG A 658 -7.20 5.42 8.91
C ARG A 658 -6.04 6.38 8.67
N ASN A 659 -4.81 5.87 8.69
CA ASN A 659 -3.66 6.61 8.18
C ASN A 659 -3.79 6.94 6.67
N GLN A 660 -3.00 7.91 6.20
CA GLN A 660 -3.03 8.40 4.82
C GLN A 660 -1.81 8.01 3.98
N ILE A 661 -1.07 7.00 4.43
CA ILE A 661 0.15 6.49 3.78
C ILE A 661 -0.05 5.05 3.31
N GLY A 662 0.90 4.52 2.52
CA GLY A 662 0.87 3.12 2.08
C GLY A 662 -0.26 2.80 1.11
N ALA A 663 -0.46 3.65 0.10
CA ALA A 663 -1.41 3.39 -0.98
C ALA A 663 -1.08 2.08 -1.69
N VAL A 664 -2.08 1.21 -1.89
CA VAL A 664 -1.88 -0.12 -2.48
C VAL A 664 -2.21 -0.09 -3.97
N VAL A 665 -1.29 -0.60 -4.78
CA VAL A 665 -1.39 -0.68 -6.25
C VAL A 665 -2.68 -1.39 -6.68
N GLY A 666 -3.46 -0.74 -7.54
CA GLY A 666 -4.74 -1.26 -8.04
C GLY A 666 -5.90 -1.18 -7.05
N VAL A 667 -5.68 -0.68 -5.83
CA VAL A 667 -6.72 -0.51 -4.80
C VAL A 667 -6.90 0.96 -4.44
N GLN A 668 -5.81 1.69 -4.17
CA GLN A 668 -5.80 3.14 -4.04
C GLN A 668 -4.84 3.73 -5.07
N PRO A 669 -5.21 3.80 -6.37
CA PRO A 669 -4.40 4.47 -7.39
C PRO A 669 -3.88 5.82 -6.88
N PHE A 670 -2.57 5.98 -6.92
CA PHE A 670 -1.88 7.04 -6.19
C PHE A 670 -1.44 8.16 -7.14
N GLY A 671 -1.70 9.40 -6.73
CA GLY A 671 -1.26 10.59 -7.45
C GLY A 671 -2.15 11.77 -7.17
N GLY A 672 -1.62 12.97 -7.33
CA GLY A 672 -2.30 14.21 -6.94
C GLY A 672 -2.86 15.01 -8.10
N GLU A 673 -3.31 16.22 -7.77
CA GLU A 673 -3.63 17.29 -8.72
C GLU A 673 -2.94 18.61 -8.31
N GLY A 674 -3.02 19.62 -9.18
CA GLY A 674 -2.38 20.92 -8.94
C GLY A 674 -0.85 20.81 -8.87
N LEU A 675 -0.24 21.36 -7.82
CA LEU A 675 1.20 21.30 -7.59
C LEU A 675 1.73 19.90 -7.23
N SER A 676 0.83 18.94 -6.97
CA SER A 676 1.17 17.57 -6.58
C SER A 676 1.32 16.59 -7.73
N GLY A 677 0.92 16.98 -8.95
CA GLY A 677 1.27 16.21 -10.13
C GLY A 677 0.35 16.45 -11.31
N THR A 678 0.74 15.84 -12.43
CA THR A 678 -0.01 15.90 -13.69
C THR A 678 -1.04 14.77 -13.82
N GLY A 679 -0.84 13.69 -13.08
CA GLY A 679 -1.43 12.39 -13.37
C GLY A 679 -0.96 11.81 -14.72
N PRO A 680 -1.55 10.69 -15.17
CA PRO A 680 -2.54 9.87 -14.44
C PRO A 680 -1.94 9.16 -13.23
N LYS A 681 -2.79 8.65 -12.33
CA LYS A 681 -2.39 7.98 -11.09
C LYS A 681 -1.59 6.70 -11.33
N ALA A 682 -0.44 6.58 -10.68
CA ALA A 682 0.33 5.35 -10.61
C ALA A 682 -0.47 4.23 -9.92
N GLY A 683 -0.27 2.99 -10.37
CA GLY A 683 -1.03 1.82 -9.91
C GLY A 683 -2.51 1.90 -10.25
N GLY A 684 -2.90 2.75 -11.21
CA GLY A 684 -4.27 2.95 -11.65
C GLY A 684 -4.53 2.49 -13.09
N PRO A 685 -5.81 2.33 -13.45
CA PRO A 685 -6.20 1.80 -14.76
C PRO A 685 -5.86 2.74 -15.92
N HIS A 686 -5.69 4.04 -15.65
CA HIS A 686 -5.42 5.05 -16.69
C HIS A 686 -3.92 5.31 -16.90
N TYR A 687 -3.03 4.71 -16.09
CA TYR A 687 -1.61 5.04 -16.11
C TYR A 687 -0.95 4.72 -17.46
N LEU A 688 -1.14 3.49 -17.97
CA LEU A 688 -0.51 3.04 -19.20
C LEU A 688 -0.94 3.84 -20.44
N LEU A 689 -2.14 4.44 -20.42
CA LEU A 689 -2.65 5.26 -21.53
C LEU A 689 -1.75 6.46 -21.83
N ARG A 690 -1.00 6.96 -20.83
CA ARG A 690 -0.08 8.08 -21.04
C ARG A 690 1.26 7.68 -21.66
N PHE A 691 1.55 6.38 -21.69
CA PHE A 691 2.77 5.79 -22.27
C PHE A 691 2.58 5.27 -23.70
N VAL A 692 1.37 5.32 -24.26
CA VAL A 692 1.04 4.80 -25.59
C VAL A 692 0.57 5.90 -26.55
N THR A 693 0.62 5.61 -27.84
CA THR A 693 -0.04 6.34 -28.92
C THR A 693 -1.12 5.47 -29.57
N GLU A 694 -2.17 6.11 -30.06
CA GLU A 694 -3.30 5.46 -30.73
C GLU A 694 -3.09 5.38 -32.24
N ARG A 695 -3.57 4.29 -32.86
CA ARG A 695 -3.62 4.12 -34.31
C ARG A 695 -4.95 3.46 -34.70
N THR A 696 -5.65 4.07 -35.65
CA THR A 696 -6.89 3.53 -36.21
C THR A 696 -6.62 2.94 -37.59
N LEU A 697 -7.03 1.69 -37.81
CA LEU A 697 -7.06 1.05 -39.12
C LEU A 697 -8.51 0.96 -39.59
N THR A 698 -8.82 1.60 -40.70
CA THR A 698 -10.13 1.56 -41.36
C THR A 698 -9.99 0.85 -42.70
N ILE A 699 -10.74 -0.23 -42.89
CA ILE A 699 -10.72 -1.03 -44.11
C ILE A 699 -12.13 -1.03 -44.72
N ASN A 700 -12.23 -0.54 -45.96
CA ASN A 700 -13.42 -0.74 -46.77
C ASN A 700 -13.47 -2.22 -47.22
N THR A 701 -14.31 -3.03 -46.54
CA THR A 701 -14.46 -4.45 -46.84
C THR A 701 -15.41 -4.72 -48.01
N THR A 702 -16.22 -3.74 -48.43
CA THR A 702 -17.08 -3.89 -49.63
C THR A 702 -16.27 -4.04 -50.91
N ALA A 703 -15.12 -3.36 -51.00
CA ALA A 703 -14.23 -3.43 -52.16
C ALA A 703 -13.66 -4.84 -52.41
N ALA A 704 -13.74 -5.74 -51.42
CA ALA A 704 -13.31 -7.13 -51.55
C ALA A 704 -14.36 -8.07 -52.18
N GLY A 705 -15.53 -7.56 -52.61
CA GLY A 705 -16.55 -8.35 -53.32
C GLY A 705 -17.94 -8.36 -52.66
N GLY A 706 -18.27 -7.37 -51.83
CA GLY A 706 -19.55 -7.24 -51.12
C GLY A 706 -19.49 -7.66 -49.64
N ASN A 707 -20.48 -7.26 -48.83
CA ASN A 707 -20.49 -7.61 -47.42
C ASN A 707 -21.07 -9.02 -47.19
N ALA A 708 -20.19 -10.02 -47.04
CA ALA A 708 -20.56 -11.40 -46.76
C ALA A 708 -21.44 -11.56 -45.50
N SER A 709 -21.27 -10.70 -44.47
CA SER A 709 -22.11 -10.75 -43.26
C SER A 709 -23.53 -10.24 -43.49
N LEU A 710 -23.76 -9.34 -44.46
CA LEU A 710 -25.11 -8.98 -44.92
C LEU A 710 -25.74 -10.10 -45.75
N LEU A 711 -24.94 -10.76 -46.61
CA LEU A 711 -25.39 -11.83 -47.50
C LEU A 711 -25.73 -13.14 -46.76
N THR A 712 -25.39 -13.24 -45.46
CA THR A 712 -25.61 -14.43 -44.62
C THR A 712 -26.64 -14.20 -43.51
N LEU A 713 -27.30 -13.04 -43.47
CA LEU A 713 -28.47 -12.82 -42.62
C LEU A 713 -29.65 -13.63 -43.18
N GLY A 714 -29.94 -14.78 -42.55
CA GLY A 714 -31.21 -15.49 -42.75
C GLY A 714 -32.36 -14.80 -42.01
N GLU A 715 -33.58 -14.97 -42.50
CA GLU A 715 -34.82 -14.51 -41.84
C GLU A 715 -35.09 -15.20 -40.49
#